data_AF-A0A095TZG4-F1
#
_entry.id   AF-A0A095TZG4-F1
#
_cell.length_a   1.000
_cell.length_b   1.000
_cell.length_c   1.000
_cell.angle_alpha   90.00
_cell.angle_beta   90.00
_cell.angle_gamma   90.00
#
_symmetry.space_group_name_H-M   'P 1'
#
loop_
_entity.id
_entity.type
_entity.pdbx_description
1 polymer ?
#
loop_
_entity_poly.entity_id
_entity_poly.type
_entity_poly.pdbx_seq_one_letter_code
_entity_poly.pdbx_strand_id
1 'polypeptide(L)'
;MRNFILLFFLGCFAVQSQEYFPKNDGVKQNFKNYTAIINATVYVNSTQKLENASILIKEDKIVDVGNSIKIPNNALIVDAKGKTIYPSFIEIFSEFGITKGTAKSSGTAPQYDGSREGYYWNDHIKPDYNAYENLSYDTKAATTLRESGFGTVLSHNNDGVIAGTGLFWTLNDIGDNSKRILNNAISQHFSFRKSSLSRQSYPSSLMGSMALIRQVFHDAKWYATGSSSTRDFSLEAFNNNKKLVQIFNSGDKLNDLRADKIADEFGVNFIIKGKGNEFERIEEIKKTNVTYIIPINFPEPYDVSDNYLAQLVNVGDMKYWNQAPFNLKILAENNVPFVITSADLKEQKSFLPNLKKAVFYGLPKEKAIAALTENPAKLLNQYDKVGSISKGKLANFIIVSGDIFEEKSTIQENWVQGTRTIIEKSALTDIRGIYDVTFDNQIFELKIEGELTKLEAKTTKDSINYGTKIQYNEPWLNAVIKDKDTLKPNFVRLSGAFDKNTFKGKAILQNGNETTWTAIKKGEHEIKVDKDKKEPKVPIMYPVTFPNMAYGNSSKPKQETILFKNATVWTGEKDGILKETDVLVENGKIVKIGKNIFSSNAKSIDATGKHLTAGIIDEHSHIAISNGVNEGGQNSSAEVTIEDVVNSDDINIYRNLSGGVTSANLLHGSANPIGGRAAFVKLKWGFSPDEMLVKDAPKYIKFALGENVKQSNWGDNARNRFPQSRMGVEQVYEDYFSRAIAYQNEWKAFKSGNGKNKIEPRYDIEMEVLSEILNKKRFITCHSYVQSEINMLMKLADRYDFKIQTFTHILEGYKVADKMKNHGVSGSTFADWWAYKFEVNDAIPYNAALMHSQGVQVSINSDDAEMSRRLNQEAAKTVKYGAITEEEAWNFVTLNPAKILQVDSKIGSIKVGKDADVVLWSDNPLSIYAKAEKTVIDGIIFYDLEKESIALETIKKERASLINELLEAKNSGLKTQLPTKKSTGHYHCDTLDDFCTDSHYKIN
;
A
#
# COMPACT_ATOMS: atom_id res chain seq x y z
N MET A 1 75.11 19.35 5.02
CA MET A 1 75.39 18.55 3.81
C MET A 1 75.20 17.08 4.18
N ARG A 2 74.44 16.31 3.38
CA ARG A 2 73.65 15.09 3.71
C ARG A 2 72.33 15.41 4.42
N ASN A 3 71.23 14.82 3.92
CA ASN A 3 69.82 14.89 4.37
C ASN A 3 68.84 15.78 3.60
N PHE A 4 69.17 16.30 2.41
CA PHE A 4 68.20 17.03 1.57
C PHE A 4 68.00 16.46 0.14
N ILE A 5 68.48 15.25 -0.15
CA ILE A 5 68.45 14.65 -1.51
C ILE A 5 67.60 13.37 -1.62
N LEU A 6 66.83 12.99 -0.58
CA LEU A 6 65.99 11.78 -0.64
C LEU A 6 64.48 12.04 -0.79
N LEU A 7 64.03 13.29 -0.89
CA LEU A 7 62.61 13.66 -1.01
C LEU A 7 62.19 14.09 -2.42
N PHE A 8 63.09 14.09 -3.40
CA PHE A 8 62.82 14.52 -4.78
C PHE A 8 62.69 13.38 -5.81
N PHE A 9 62.69 12.11 -5.35
CA PHE A 9 62.58 10.93 -6.21
C PHE A 9 61.33 10.07 -5.95
N LEU A 10 60.25 10.65 -5.41
CA LEU A 10 58.89 10.13 -5.58
C LEU A 10 58.29 10.75 -6.85
N GLY A 11 58.99 10.50 -7.96
CA GLY A 11 58.46 10.75 -9.29
C GLY A 11 57.23 9.90 -9.50
N CYS A 12 56.19 10.53 -10.05
CA CYS A 12 54.94 9.93 -10.45
C CYS A 12 55.15 8.62 -11.22
N PHE A 13 55.10 7.48 -10.54
CA PHE A 13 54.72 6.24 -11.19
C PHE A 13 53.23 6.36 -11.48
N ALA A 14 52.92 6.88 -12.68
CA ALA A 14 51.67 6.55 -13.33
C ALA A 14 51.66 5.02 -13.46
N VAL A 15 51.01 4.35 -12.52
CA VAL A 15 50.75 2.91 -12.61
C VAL A 15 49.83 2.73 -13.80
N GLN A 16 50.42 2.52 -14.98
CA GLN A 16 49.70 1.98 -16.11
C GLN A 16 49.40 0.52 -15.75
N SER A 17 48.22 0.29 -15.20
CA SER A 17 47.66 -1.05 -15.07
C SER A 17 47.65 -1.68 -16.46
N GLN A 18 48.41 -2.76 -16.66
CA GLN A 18 48.35 -3.55 -17.89
C GLN A 18 46.97 -4.24 -17.97
N GLU A 19 46.28 -4.11 -19.09
CA GLU A 19 45.06 -4.90 -19.35
C GLU A 19 45.46 -6.36 -19.56
N TYR A 20 45.13 -7.22 -18.59
CA TYR A 20 45.56 -8.62 -18.57
C TYR A 20 44.72 -9.57 -19.44
N PHE A 21 43.57 -9.12 -19.97
CA PHE A 21 42.72 -9.97 -20.80
C PHE A 21 43.40 -10.24 -22.16
N PRO A 22 43.63 -11.52 -22.53
CA PRO A 22 44.10 -11.88 -23.86
C PRO A 22 42.99 -11.62 -24.89
N LYS A 23 43.37 -10.99 -26.00
CA LYS A 23 42.45 -10.70 -27.12
C LYS A 23 42.97 -11.42 -28.36
N ASN A 24 42.24 -12.42 -28.81
CA ASN A 24 42.65 -13.30 -29.92
C ASN A 24 41.90 -13.03 -31.23
N ASP A 25 40.89 -12.16 -31.20
CA ASP A 25 40.00 -11.83 -32.32
C ASP A 25 40.43 -10.55 -33.08
N GLY A 26 41.56 -9.93 -32.72
CA GLY A 26 42.11 -8.79 -33.45
C GLY A 26 43.15 -7.96 -32.67
N VAL A 27 43.56 -6.85 -33.27
CA VAL A 27 44.53 -5.90 -32.69
C VAL A 27 43.86 -5.11 -31.55
N LYS A 28 44.52 -4.98 -30.39
CA LYS A 28 44.08 -4.09 -29.31
C LYS A 28 44.21 -2.63 -29.76
N GLN A 29 43.09 -1.96 -30.04
CA GLN A 29 43.02 -0.52 -30.21
C GLN A 29 42.10 0.08 -29.13
N ASN A 30 42.54 1.12 -28.44
CA ASN A 30 41.79 1.81 -27.38
C ASN A 30 41.74 3.30 -27.72
N PHE A 31 40.67 3.78 -28.35
CA PHE A 31 40.49 5.19 -28.69
C PHE A 31 39.90 5.94 -27.49
N LYS A 32 40.76 6.61 -26.71
CA LYS A 32 40.41 7.38 -25.50
C LYS A 32 40.24 8.88 -25.82
N ASN A 33 39.48 9.19 -26.87
CA ASN A 33 39.26 10.58 -27.28
C ASN A 33 38.36 11.31 -26.27
N TYR A 34 38.57 12.62 -26.14
CA TYR A 34 37.65 13.47 -25.39
C TYR A 34 36.37 13.67 -26.20
N THR A 35 35.24 13.85 -25.53
CA THR A 35 33.99 14.32 -26.14
C THR A 35 33.56 15.59 -25.43
N ALA A 36 33.31 16.67 -26.17
CA ALA A 36 32.83 17.92 -25.62
C ALA A 36 31.42 18.20 -26.14
N ILE A 37 30.46 18.35 -25.23
CA ILE A 37 29.11 18.81 -25.53
C ILE A 37 29.08 20.30 -25.25
N ILE A 38 28.75 21.13 -26.24
CA ILE A 38 28.90 22.59 -26.16
C ILE A 38 27.57 23.33 -26.37
N ASN A 39 27.51 24.59 -25.92
CA ASN A 39 26.39 25.52 -26.12
C ASN A 39 25.04 25.11 -25.49
N ALA A 40 25.04 24.20 -24.51
CA ALA A 40 23.81 23.75 -23.87
C ALA A 40 23.42 24.62 -22.66
N THR A 41 22.15 24.56 -22.29
CA THR A 41 21.73 24.89 -20.92
C THR A 41 21.97 23.66 -20.05
N VAL A 42 22.77 23.75 -18.99
CA VAL A 42 23.16 22.60 -18.15
C VAL A 42 22.65 22.76 -16.72
N TYR A 43 21.81 21.84 -16.27
CA TYR A 43 21.51 21.66 -14.85
C TYR A 43 22.60 20.83 -14.21
N VAL A 44 23.52 21.50 -13.51
CA VAL A 44 24.60 20.83 -12.76
C VAL A 44 23.99 19.98 -11.64
N ASN A 45 22.93 20.50 -11.02
CA ASN A 45 22.10 19.86 -10.00
C ASN A 45 20.70 20.50 -10.04
N SER A 46 19.80 20.11 -9.15
CA SER A 46 18.41 20.59 -9.08
C SER A 46 18.24 22.10 -8.89
N THR A 47 19.25 22.80 -8.39
CA THR A 47 19.18 24.25 -8.09
C THR A 47 20.15 25.10 -8.90
N GLN A 48 21.18 24.49 -9.48
CA GLN A 48 22.23 25.20 -10.23
C GLN A 48 22.10 24.95 -11.73
N LYS A 49 21.78 26.02 -12.45
CA LYS A 49 21.63 26.08 -13.91
C LYS A 49 22.74 26.93 -14.53
N LEU A 50 23.36 26.45 -15.60
CA LEU A 50 24.38 27.17 -16.38
C LEU A 50 23.91 27.36 -17.82
N GLU A 51 23.93 28.59 -18.34
CA GLU A 51 23.51 28.90 -19.72
C GLU A 51 24.71 28.95 -20.67
N ASN A 52 24.59 28.42 -21.89
CA ASN A 52 25.70 28.33 -22.85
C ASN A 52 26.94 27.62 -22.27
N ALA A 53 26.71 26.56 -21.49
CA ALA A 53 27.77 25.79 -20.86
C ALA A 53 28.24 24.63 -21.75
N SER A 54 29.40 24.11 -21.40
CA SER A 54 29.97 22.92 -22.03
C SER A 54 30.25 21.83 -20.99
N ILE A 55 30.20 20.57 -21.41
CA ILE A 55 30.58 19.39 -20.62
C ILE A 55 31.70 18.67 -21.37
N LEU A 56 32.85 18.45 -20.73
CA LEU A 56 33.97 17.69 -21.27
C LEU A 56 34.01 16.30 -20.63
N ILE A 57 33.98 15.28 -21.48
CA ILE A 57 33.94 13.87 -21.10
C ILE A 57 35.20 13.19 -21.60
N LYS A 58 35.74 12.27 -20.80
CA LYS A 58 36.80 11.36 -21.22
C LYS A 58 36.49 9.99 -20.67
N GLU A 59 36.45 9.00 -21.56
CA GLU A 59 36.02 7.63 -21.23
C GLU A 59 34.64 7.67 -20.56
N ASP A 60 34.54 7.25 -19.30
CA ASP A 60 33.30 7.16 -18.54
C ASP A 60 33.03 8.36 -17.62
N LYS A 61 33.93 9.36 -17.57
CA LYS A 61 33.88 10.45 -16.57
C LYS A 61 33.75 11.84 -17.16
N ILE A 62 33.11 12.71 -16.38
CA ILE A 62 33.09 14.15 -16.58
C ILE A 62 34.42 14.72 -16.09
N VAL A 63 35.17 15.34 -17.00
CA VAL A 63 36.48 15.97 -16.72
C VAL A 63 36.32 17.43 -16.33
N ASP A 64 35.37 18.12 -16.96
CA ASP A 64 35.10 19.53 -16.68
C ASP A 64 33.67 19.92 -17.09
N VAL A 65 33.11 20.95 -16.45
CA VAL A 65 31.80 21.53 -16.78
C VAL A 65 31.79 23.02 -16.46
N GLY A 66 31.31 23.84 -17.40
CA GLY A 66 31.22 25.28 -17.18
C GLY A 66 31.06 26.09 -18.47
N ASN A 67 30.96 27.41 -18.33
CA ASN A 67 30.81 28.35 -19.45
C ASN A 67 32.10 28.59 -20.24
N SER A 68 33.25 28.23 -19.68
CA SER A 68 34.57 28.52 -20.27
C SER A 68 35.57 27.41 -19.92
N ILE A 69 35.32 26.20 -20.44
CA ILE A 69 36.21 25.05 -20.27
C ILE A 69 37.20 24.94 -21.45
N LYS A 70 38.40 24.42 -21.19
CA LYS A 70 39.41 24.21 -22.23
C LYS A 70 39.16 22.89 -22.97
N ILE A 71 38.65 22.97 -24.19
CA ILE A 71 38.38 21.79 -25.03
C ILE A 71 39.67 21.40 -25.80
N PRO A 72 40.14 20.14 -25.69
CA PRO A 72 41.29 19.66 -26.47
C PRO A 72 41.00 19.64 -27.99
N ASN A 73 42.00 19.94 -28.82
CA ASN A 73 41.86 20.02 -30.28
C ASN A 73 41.36 18.72 -30.95
N ASN A 74 41.56 17.57 -30.30
CA ASN A 74 41.14 16.25 -30.78
C ASN A 74 39.85 15.74 -30.13
N ALA A 75 39.09 16.61 -29.46
CA ALA A 75 37.81 16.24 -28.88
C ALA A 75 36.72 16.10 -29.96
N LEU A 76 35.87 15.07 -29.82
CA LEU A 76 34.62 14.97 -30.57
C LEU A 76 33.67 16.06 -30.07
N ILE A 77 33.25 16.97 -30.95
CA ILE A 77 32.32 18.05 -30.60
C ILE A 77 30.88 17.61 -30.87
N VAL A 78 30.00 17.78 -29.89
CA VAL A 78 28.55 17.67 -30.02
C VAL A 78 27.94 19.03 -29.70
N ASP A 79 27.35 19.69 -30.69
CA ASP A 79 26.64 20.96 -30.46
C ASP A 79 25.24 20.69 -29.91
N ALA A 80 24.97 21.22 -28.72
CA ALA A 80 23.70 21.10 -28.01
C ALA A 80 23.03 22.48 -27.83
N LYS A 81 23.30 23.42 -28.74
CA LYS A 81 22.64 24.72 -28.80
C LYS A 81 21.11 24.59 -28.76
N GLY A 82 20.48 25.32 -27.85
CA GLY A 82 19.03 25.33 -27.63
C GLY A 82 18.49 24.09 -26.92
N LYS A 83 19.37 23.17 -26.49
CA LYS A 83 19.01 21.96 -25.74
C LYS A 83 19.34 22.14 -24.26
N THR A 84 18.64 21.40 -23.42
CA THR A 84 18.89 21.37 -21.98
C THR A 84 19.47 20.02 -21.56
N ILE A 85 20.46 20.05 -20.69
CA ILE A 85 21.10 18.85 -20.13
C ILE A 85 20.78 18.74 -18.65
N TYR A 86 20.31 17.57 -18.23
CA TYR A 86 20.05 17.22 -16.83
C TYR A 86 20.87 15.99 -16.44
N PRO A 87 21.22 15.79 -15.15
CA PRO A 87 21.76 14.50 -14.71
C PRO A 87 20.76 13.39 -15.04
N SER A 88 21.24 12.21 -15.46
CA SER A 88 20.33 11.10 -15.75
C SER A 88 19.63 10.68 -14.47
N PHE A 89 18.36 10.29 -14.59
CA PHE A 89 17.56 9.86 -13.46
C PHE A 89 18.08 8.55 -12.86
N ILE A 90 17.79 8.37 -11.58
CA ILE A 90 18.13 7.19 -10.80
C ILE A 90 16.83 6.48 -10.44
N GLU A 91 16.63 5.28 -10.96
CA GLU A 91 15.51 4.45 -10.57
C GLU A 91 15.85 3.75 -9.25
N ILE A 92 15.20 4.13 -8.16
CA ILE A 92 15.53 3.63 -6.81
C ILE A 92 14.78 2.36 -6.43
N PHE A 93 13.77 1.92 -7.19
CA PHE A 93 13.00 0.72 -6.89
C PHE A 93 12.61 -0.02 -8.17
N SER A 94 13.44 -0.99 -8.58
CA SER A 94 13.18 -1.77 -9.79
C SER A 94 13.52 -3.25 -9.61
N GLU A 95 12.91 -4.09 -10.45
CA GLU A 95 13.32 -5.47 -10.68
C GLU A 95 14.08 -5.63 -12.01
N PHE A 96 14.52 -4.52 -12.62
CA PHE A 96 15.25 -4.54 -13.90
C PHE A 96 16.45 -5.49 -13.83
N GLY A 97 16.54 -6.38 -14.82
CA GLY A 97 17.65 -7.32 -14.97
C GLY A 97 17.73 -8.42 -13.91
N ILE A 98 16.75 -8.54 -13.01
CA ILE A 98 16.66 -9.66 -12.06
C ILE A 98 15.99 -10.85 -12.73
N THR A 99 16.64 -12.00 -12.70
CA THR A 99 16.07 -13.26 -13.19
C THR A 99 15.01 -13.74 -12.21
N LYS A 100 13.74 -13.76 -12.66
CA LYS A 100 12.61 -14.21 -11.84
C LYS A 100 12.49 -15.73 -11.86
N GLY A 101 12.25 -16.32 -10.68
CA GLY A 101 11.88 -17.73 -10.57
C GLY A 101 10.45 -18.01 -11.05
N THR A 102 10.14 -19.28 -11.28
CA THR A 102 8.78 -19.71 -11.61
C THR A 102 7.92 -19.78 -10.35
N ALA A 103 6.80 -19.06 -10.32
CA ALA A 103 5.83 -19.13 -9.22
C ALA A 103 5.35 -20.57 -9.02
N LYS A 104 5.30 -21.04 -7.77
CA LYS A 104 4.76 -22.37 -7.47
C LYS A 104 3.24 -22.33 -7.60
N SER A 105 2.66 -23.31 -8.29
CA SER A 105 1.20 -23.46 -8.35
C SER A 105 0.62 -23.81 -6.99
N SER A 106 -0.63 -23.41 -6.74
CA SER A 106 -1.40 -23.91 -5.60
C SER A 106 -1.51 -25.43 -5.72
N GLY A 107 -0.95 -26.17 -4.76
CA GLY A 107 -1.21 -27.60 -4.70
C GLY A 107 -2.43 -27.92 -3.86
N THR A 108 -2.84 -29.18 -3.90
CA THR A 108 -4.10 -29.66 -3.32
C THR A 108 -4.11 -29.67 -1.79
N ALA A 109 -2.96 -29.82 -1.15
CA ALA A 109 -2.79 -29.82 0.30
C ALA A 109 -1.96 -28.60 0.79
N PRO A 110 -2.25 -28.05 1.98
CA PRO A 110 -1.45 -26.98 2.57
C PRO A 110 -0.05 -27.48 2.93
N GLN A 111 0.95 -26.61 2.80
CA GLN A 111 2.33 -26.88 3.22
C GLN A 111 2.60 -26.06 4.48
N TYR A 112 2.82 -26.71 5.63
CA TYR A 112 3.08 -26.00 6.89
C TYR A 112 4.59 -25.80 7.12
N ASP A 113 5.39 -26.81 6.80
CA ASP A 113 6.84 -26.75 6.96
C ASP A 113 7.55 -25.97 5.83
N GLY A 114 8.73 -25.44 6.15
CA GLY A 114 9.64 -24.85 5.17
C GLY A 114 10.23 -25.93 4.25
N SER A 115 10.65 -25.52 3.05
CA SER A 115 11.25 -26.43 2.05
C SER A 115 12.76 -26.26 1.89
N ARG A 116 13.37 -25.24 2.53
CA ARG A 116 14.82 -24.99 2.47
C ARG A 116 15.53 -25.50 3.73
N GLU A 117 16.51 -26.38 3.57
CA GLU A 117 17.35 -26.89 4.67
C GLU A 117 18.55 -25.97 4.96
N GLY A 118 18.84 -25.72 6.24
CA GLY A 118 19.97 -24.86 6.68
C GLY A 118 19.68 -23.35 6.64
N TYR A 119 18.46 -22.96 6.27
CA TYR A 119 17.97 -21.58 6.26
C TYR A 119 16.93 -21.39 7.37
N TYR A 120 16.43 -20.16 7.48
CA TYR A 120 15.36 -19.86 8.42
C TYR A 120 14.14 -20.75 8.15
N TRP A 121 13.45 -21.17 9.21
CA TRP A 121 12.33 -22.13 9.16
C TRP A 121 11.18 -21.70 8.22
N ASN A 122 11.11 -20.40 7.90
CA ASN A 122 10.14 -19.82 6.99
C ASN A 122 10.76 -19.45 5.63
N ASP A 123 10.24 -20.02 4.55
CA ASP A 123 10.69 -19.83 3.17
C ASP A 123 10.43 -18.43 2.59
N HIS A 124 9.63 -17.61 3.29
CA HIS A 124 9.38 -16.21 2.90
C HIS A 124 10.46 -15.26 3.43
N ILE A 125 11.39 -15.75 4.26
CA ILE A 125 12.53 -15.00 4.80
C ILE A 125 13.79 -15.35 4.02
N LYS A 126 14.15 -14.49 3.06
CA LYS A 126 15.24 -14.72 2.10
C LYS A 126 16.28 -13.60 2.10
N PRO A 127 16.80 -13.17 3.26
CA PRO A 127 17.89 -12.18 3.34
C PRO A 127 19.17 -12.68 2.63
N ASP A 128 19.30 -14.00 2.45
CA ASP A 128 20.36 -14.71 1.74
C ASP A 128 20.27 -14.59 0.21
N TYR A 129 19.17 -14.08 -0.35
CA TYR A 129 19.08 -13.82 -1.78
C TYR A 129 19.91 -12.61 -2.18
N ASN A 130 20.84 -12.78 -3.11
CA ASN A 130 21.66 -11.69 -3.66
C ASN A 130 21.23 -11.33 -5.09
N ALA A 131 20.79 -10.09 -5.30
CA ALA A 131 20.40 -9.64 -6.63
C ALA A 131 21.55 -9.72 -7.66
N TYR A 132 22.79 -9.45 -7.25
CA TYR A 132 23.93 -9.43 -8.17
C TYR A 132 24.32 -10.82 -8.73
N GLU A 133 23.90 -11.90 -8.07
CA GLU A 133 24.16 -13.28 -8.50
C GLU A 133 23.12 -13.77 -9.52
N ASN A 134 22.00 -13.05 -9.65
CA ASN A 134 20.82 -13.47 -10.41
C ASN A 134 20.47 -12.50 -11.54
N LEU A 135 21.48 -12.10 -12.33
CA LEU A 135 21.35 -11.04 -13.32
C LEU A 135 21.19 -11.54 -14.76
N SER A 136 20.29 -10.88 -15.50
CA SER A 136 20.18 -10.97 -16.96
C SER A 136 19.94 -9.58 -17.53
N TYR A 137 20.96 -8.98 -18.16
CA TYR A 137 20.86 -7.63 -18.72
C TYR A 137 20.11 -7.65 -20.07
N ASP A 138 18.90 -7.09 -20.09
CA ASP A 138 18.08 -6.95 -21.30
C ASP A 138 18.23 -5.54 -21.88
N THR A 139 18.79 -5.45 -23.10
CA THR A 139 19.03 -4.18 -23.81
C THR A 139 17.74 -3.45 -24.22
N LYS A 140 16.64 -4.17 -24.50
CA LYS A 140 15.34 -3.56 -24.85
C LYS A 140 14.69 -2.95 -23.61
N ALA A 141 14.70 -3.68 -22.49
CA ALA A 141 14.22 -3.15 -21.22
C ALA A 141 15.05 -1.94 -20.76
N ALA A 142 16.39 -2.01 -20.91
CA ALA A 142 17.28 -0.89 -20.61
C ALA A 142 16.99 0.32 -21.50
N THR A 143 16.71 0.10 -22.79
CA THR A 143 16.31 1.16 -23.73
C THR A 143 15.05 1.86 -23.25
N THR A 144 14.03 1.12 -22.86
CA THR A 144 12.75 1.68 -22.38
C THR A 144 12.93 2.56 -21.12
N LEU A 145 13.83 2.15 -20.21
CA LEU A 145 14.19 2.96 -19.04
C LEU A 145 14.99 4.21 -19.44
N ARG A 146 15.94 4.10 -20.37
CA ARG A 146 16.71 5.25 -20.87
C ARG A 146 15.84 6.26 -21.58
N GLU A 147 14.84 5.82 -22.35
CA GLU A 147 13.81 6.66 -22.98
C GLU A 147 13.02 7.47 -21.95
N SER A 148 12.88 6.95 -20.72
CA SER A 148 12.26 7.65 -19.59
C SER A 148 13.22 8.58 -18.84
N GLY A 149 14.50 8.60 -19.22
CA GLY A 149 15.55 9.44 -18.65
C GLY A 149 16.45 8.76 -17.61
N PHE A 150 16.24 7.48 -17.31
CA PHE A 150 17.05 6.75 -16.32
C PHE A 150 18.42 6.37 -16.89
N GLY A 151 19.48 6.53 -16.08
CA GLY A 151 20.84 6.06 -16.42
C GLY A 151 21.39 5.02 -15.45
N THR A 152 20.87 5.00 -14.22
CA THR A 152 21.23 4.05 -13.16
C THR A 152 19.99 3.53 -12.46
N VAL A 153 20.08 2.31 -11.93
CA VAL A 153 18.98 1.62 -11.28
C VAL A 153 19.45 0.86 -10.04
N LEU A 154 18.63 0.89 -9.00
CA LEU A 154 18.67 -0.05 -7.88
C LEU A 154 17.75 -1.23 -8.23
N SER A 155 18.35 -2.37 -8.55
CA SER A 155 17.62 -3.59 -8.85
C SER A 155 17.58 -4.51 -7.64
N HIS A 156 16.42 -5.12 -7.40
CA HIS A 156 16.22 -6.08 -6.31
C HIS A 156 15.15 -7.10 -6.69
N ASN A 157 15.09 -8.21 -5.96
CA ASN A 157 14.01 -9.17 -6.06
C ASN A 157 12.88 -8.74 -5.12
N ASN A 158 11.67 -8.51 -5.66
CA ASN A 158 10.52 -8.06 -4.87
C ASN A 158 9.62 -9.25 -4.49
N ASP A 159 10.21 -10.28 -3.88
CA ASP A 159 9.53 -11.55 -3.60
C ASP A 159 9.95 -12.11 -2.23
N GLY A 160 9.03 -12.07 -1.26
CA GLY A 160 9.25 -12.49 0.13
C GLY A 160 9.01 -11.39 1.16
N VAL A 161 8.81 -11.80 2.41
CA VAL A 161 8.63 -10.89 3.55
C VAL A 161 9.95 -10.16 3.84
N ILE A 162 11.07 -10.88 3.70
CA ILE A 162 12.41 -10.31 3.58
C ILE A 162 12.99 -10.86 2.28
N ALA A 163 13.31 -9.97 1.34
CA ALA A 163 13.51 -10.34 -0.08
C ALA A 163 14.98 -10.28 -0.55
N GLY A 164 15.92 -10.11 0.38
CA GLY A 164 17.35 -10.16 0.09
C GLY A 164 17.97 -8.80 -0.20
N THR A 165 19.14 -8.82 -0.84
CA THR A 165 19.93 -7.63 -1.14
C THR A 165 19.64 -7.06 -2.53
N GLY A 166 19.69 -5.73 -2.64
CA GLY A 166 19.64 -5.01 -3.92
C GLY A 166 21.04 -4.59 -4.41
N LEU A 167 21.21 -4.49 -5.73
CA LEU A 167 22.43 -3.98 -6.38
C LEU A 167 22.18 -2.64 -7.07
N PHE A 168 23.21 -1.79 -7.12
CA PHE A 168 23.18 -0.52 -7.82
C PHE A 168 24.08 -0.54 -9.06
N TRP A 169 23.51 -0.25 -10.22
CA TRP A 169 24.19 -0.47 -11.50
C TRP A 169 23.65 0.41 -12.64
N THR A 170 24.39 0.47 -13.75
CA THR A 170 24.13 1.39 -14.88
C THR A 170 23.44 0.70 -16.04
N LEU A 171 22.60 1.45 -16.77
CA LEU A 171 21.95 1.03 -18.02
C LEU A 171 22.88 1.21 -19.23
N ASN A 172 24.12 0.73 -19.15
CA ASN A 172 25.10 0.82 -20.23
C ASN A 172 25.10 -0.46 -21.08
N ASP A 173 24.71 -0.35 -22.36
CA ASP A 173 24.68 -1.51 -23.26
C ASP A 173 26.08 -1.99 -23.65
N ILE A 174 27.09 -1.12 -23.52
CA ILE A 174 28.48 -1.45 -23.86
C ILE A 174 29.20 -1.98 -22.62
N GLY A 175 29.82 -3.16 -22.77
CA GLY A 175 30.59 -3.81 -21.72
C GLY A 175 29.85 -4.96 -21.05
N ASP A 176 30.34 -5.38 -19.89
CA ASP A 176 29.80 -6.47 -19.09
C ASP A 176 29.44 -6.00 -17.67
N ASN A 177 29.00 -6.92 -16.83
CA ASN A 177 28.58 -6.61 -15.47
C ASN A 177 29.73 -6.08 -14.59
N SER A 178 31.00 -6.33 -14.92
CA SER A 178 32.15 -5.79 -14.17
C SER A 178 32.23 -4.26 -14.28
N LYS A 179 31.71 -3.68 -15.37
CA LYS A 179 31.64 -2.23 -15.59
C LYS A 179 30.30 -1.62 -15.19
N ARG A 180 29.20 -2.37 -15.36
CA ARG A 180 27.85 -1.88 -15.07
C ARG A 180 27.58 -1.77 -13.57
N ILE A 181 28.08 -2.72 -12.78
CA ILE A 181 27.79 -2.79 -11.34
C ILE A 181 28.64 -1.74 -10.61
N LEU A 182 27.97 -0.79 -9.95
CA LEU A 182 28.61 0.25 -9.15
C LEU A 182 28.72 -0.16 -7.67
N ASN A 183 27.78 -0.98 -7.20
CA ASN A 183 27.76 -1.64 -5.89
C ASN A 183 26.92 -2.93 -5.99
N ASN A 184 27.45 -4.06 -5.53
CA ASN A 184 26.80 -5.37 -5.63
C ASN A 184 25.80 -5.66 -4.49
N ALA A 185 25.89 -4.97 -3.36
CA ALA A 185 24.97 -5.10 -2.23
C ALA A 185 24.87 -3.76 -1.49
N ILE A 186 23.78 -3.02 -1.71
CA ILE A 186 23.60 -1.65 -1.21
C ILE A 186 22.37 -1.49 -0.32
N SER A 187 21.38 -2.35 -0.49
CA SER A 187 20.12 -2.32 0.24
C SER A 187 19.67 -3.73 0.67
N GLN A 188 18.83 -3.80 1.71
CA GLN A 188 18.05 -4.98 2.09
C GLN A 188 16.55 -4.65 1.98
N HIS A 189 15.77 -5.57 1.42
CA HIS A 189 14.37 -5.32 1.08
C HIS A 189 13.39 -6.10 1.95
N PHE A 190 12.31 -5.44 2.34
CA PHE A 190 11.23 -5.97 3.18
C PHE A 190 9.88 -5.75 2.49
N SER A 191 8.91 -6.61 2.78
CA SER A 191 7.52 -6.42 2.38
C SER A 191 6.58 -7.17 3.33
N PHE A 192 5.28 -6.89 3.22
CA PHE A 192 4.24 -7.72 3.88
C PHE A 192 3.75 -8.88 3.01
N ARG A 193 4.45 -9.21 1.91
CA ARG A 193 3.99 -10.20 0.92
C ARG A 193 4.79 -11.49 1.02
N LYS A 194 4.09 -12.61 0.91
CA LYS A 194 4.71 -13.93 0.75
C LYS A 194 5.52 -14.04 -0.54
N SER A 195 6.49 -14.96 -0.51
CA SER A 195 7.22 -15.42 -1.68
C SER A 195 6.30 -16.23 -2.58
N SER A 196 6.16 -15.81 -3.84
CA SER A 196 5.48 -16.57 -4.91
C SER A 196 6.19 -17.88 -5.25
N LEU A 197 7.44 -18.04 -4.83
CA LEU A 197 8.25 -19.25 -5.00
C LEU A 197 8.06 -20.29 -3.89
N SER A 198 7.28 -19.97 -2.85
CA SER A 198 6.97 -20.90 -1.76
C SER A 198 5.47 -21.12 -1.62
N ARG A 199 5.10 -22.36 -1.27
CA ARG A 199 3.73 -22.75 -0.91
C ARG A 199 3.50 -22.79 0.60
N GLN A 200 4.52 -22.44 1.39
CA GLN A 200 4.41 -22.47 2.85
C GLN A 200 3.27 -21.54 3.30
N SER A 201 2.39 -22.09 4.13
CA SER A 201 1.10 -21.49 4.45
C SER A 201 1.26 -20.23 5.29
N TYR A 202 2.10 -20.29 6.32
CA TYR A 202 2.41 -19.15 7.18
C TYR A 202 3.39 -18.18 6.51
N PRO A 203 3.14 -16.87 6.51
CA PRO A 203 1.95 -16.21 7.06
C PRO A 203 0.76 -16.25 6.07
N SER A 204 -0.47 -16.42 6.56
CA SER A 204 -1.70 -16.29 5.77
C SER A 204 -2.39 -14.94 5.93
N SER A 205 -1.88 -14.09 6.82
CA SER A 205 -2.43 -12.77 7.17
C SER A 205 -1.36 -11.66 7.16
N LEU A 206 -1.80 -10.40 7.08
CA LEU A 206 -0.92 -9.23 7.27
C LEU A 206 -0.30 -9.20 8.67
N MET A 207 -1.07 -9.49 9.72
CA MET A 207 -0.58 -9.57 11.10
C MET A 207 0.44 -10.71 11.29
N GLY A 208 0.28 -11.83 10.58
CA GLY A 208 1.28 -12.90 10.53
C GLY A 208 2.57 -12.44 9.86
N SER A 209 2.48 -11.69 8.77
CA SER A 209 3.67 -11.10 8.14
C SER A 209 4.40 -10.13 9.08
N MET A 210 3.66 -9.30 9.83
CA MET A 210 4.24 -8.41 10.84
C MET A 210 4.90 -9.20 11.98
N ALA A 211 4.23 -10.21 12.54
CA ALA A 211 4.77 -11.03 13.61
C ALA A 211 6.01 -11.82 13.17
N LEU A 212 6.02 -12.34 11.94
CA LEU A 212 7.18 -13.02 11.36
C LEU A 212 8.39 -12.09 11.29
N ILE A 213 8.21 -10.84 10.83
CA ILE A 213 9.29 -9.84 10.81
C ILE A 213 9.84 -9.61 12.22
N ARG A 214 8.96 -9.42 13.22
CA ARG A 214 9.38 -9.24 14.62
C ARG A 214 10.18 -10.44 15.14
N GLN A 215 9.68 -11.65 14.89
CA GLN A 215 10.35 -12.87 15.34
C GLN A 215 11.73 -13.01 14.68
N VAL A 216 11.88 -12.66 13.39
CA VAL A 216 13.20 -12.63 12.73
C VAL A 216 14.14 -11.64 13.39
N PHE A 217 13.69 -10.45 13.80
CA PHE A 217 14.56 -9.50 14.51
C PHE A 217 15.02 -10.04 15.88
N HIS A 218 14.11 -10.66 16.64
CA HIS A 218 14.45 -11.31 17.91
C HIS A 218 15.43 -12.47 17.70
N ASP A 219 15.16 -13.32 16.73
CA ASP A 219 16.00 -14.48 16.40
C ASP A 219 17.37 -14.05 15.91
N ALA A 220 17.46 -13.04 15.03
CA ALA A 220 18.72 -12.52 14.54
C ALA A 220 19.57 -11.91 15.66
N LYS A 221 18.95 -11.20 16.61
CA LYS A 221 19.63 -10.66 17.79
C LYS A 221 20.17 -11.79 18.67
N TRP A 222 19.33 -12.78 18.99
CA TRP A 222 19.71 -13.94 19.78
C TRP A 222 20.83 -14.73 19.10
N TYR A 223 20.70 -15.01 17.80
CA TYR A 223 21.68 -15.74 16.99
C TYR A 223 23.06 -15.06 16.99
N ALA A 224 23.11 -13.73 16.88
CA ALA A 224 24.35 -12.96 16.88
C ALA A 224 25.15 -13.06 18.20
N THR A 225 24.53 -13.53 19.30
CA THR A 225 25.23 -13.77 20.57
C THR A 225 26.03 -15.08 20.60
N GLY A 226 25.88 -15.94 19.59
CA GLY A 226 26.48 -17.28 19.56
C GLY A 226 25.73 -18.32 20.39
N SER A 227 24.50 -18.00 20.81
CA SER A 227 23.67 -18.87 21.66
C SER A 227 23.01 -20.04 20.91
N SER A 228 23.02 -20.03 19.58
CA SER A 228 22.47 -21.12 18.76
C SER A 228 23.47 -22.26 18.58
N SER A 229 23.03 -23.51 18.76
CA SER A 229 23.81 -24.70 18.43
C SER A 229 23.75 -25.08 16.94
N THR A 230 22.80 -24.51 16.20
CA THR A 230 22.60 -24.74 14.76
C THR A 230 23.04 -23.53 13.96
N ARG A 231 23.66 -23.76 12.79
CA ARG A 231 24.00 -22.70 11.84
C ARG A 231 22.79 -22.39 10.95
N ASP A 232 22.50 -21.11 10.72
CA ASP A 232 21.38 -20.63 9.91
C ASP A 232 21.86 -19.57 8.92
N PHE A 233 21.84 -19.91 7.62
CA PHE A 233 22.35 -19.04 6.56
C PHE A 233 21.52 -17.76 6.38
N SER A 234 20.22 -17.81 6.65
CA SER A 234 19.36 -16.63 6.54
C SER A 234 19.60 -15.66 7.70
N LEU A 235 19.77 -16.14 8.94
CA LEU A 235 20.10 -15.26 10.07
C LEU A 235 21.52 -14.68 9.97
N GLU A 236 22.49 -15.43 9.43
CA GLU A 236 23.81 -14.91 9.09
C GLU A 236 23.72 -13.77 8.06
N ALA A 237 23.03 -14.02 6.94
CA ALA A 237 22.82 -13.02 5.90
C ALA A 237 22.09 -11.78 6.42
N PHE A 238 21.00 -11.96 7.17
CA PHE A 238 20.26 -10.86 7.76
C PHE A 238 21.13 -9.98 8.65
N ASN A 239 21.93 -10.59 9.53
CA ASN A 239 22.87 -9.89 10.41
C ASN A 239 23.95 -9.11 9.63
N ASN A 240 24.48 -9.70 8.55
CA ASN A 240 25.46 -9.03 7.68
C ASN A 240 24.85 -7.82 6.95
N ASN A 241 23.58 -7.93 6.56
CA ASN A 241 22.87 -6.92 5.79
C ASN A 241 22.32 -5.75 6.61
N LYS A 242 22.36 -5.80 7.95
CA LYS A 242 21.79 -4.76 8.85
C LYS A 242 22.31 -3.35 8.59
N LYS A 243 23.52 -3.21 8.04
CA LYS A 243 24.16 -1.92 7.74
C LYS A 243 23.81 -1.38 6.34
N LEU A 244 23.18 -2.19 5.49
CA LEU A 244 22.72 -1.75 4.18
C LEU A 244 21.54 -0.79 4.33
N VAL A 245 21.19 -0.11 3.25
CA VAL A 245 19.96 0.71 3.20
C VAL A 245 18.74 -0.21 3.36
N GLN A 246 17.90 -0.01 4.36
CA GLN A 246 16.73 -0.86 4.60
C GLN A 246 15.52 -0.26 3.87
N ILE A 247 14.96 -0.97 2.88
CA ILE A 247 13.83 -0.50 2.07
C ILE A 247 12.61 -1.38 2.34
N PHE A 248 11.49 -0.78 2.71
CA PHE A 248 10.24 -1.47 3.01
C PHE A 248 9.18 -1.16 1.94
N ASN A 249 8.68 -2.18 1.23
CA ASN A 249 7.55 -2.07 0.31
C ASN A 249 6.22 -2.27 1.06
N SER A 250 5.61 -1.17 1.49
CA SER A 250 4.38 -1.15 2.30
C SER A 250 3.12 -1.22 1.43
N GLY A 251 3.11 -0.52 0.30
CA GLY A 251 2.08 -0.59 -0.73
C GLY A 251 0.75 0.11 -0.41
N ASP A 252 0.58 0.80 0.72
CA ASP A 252 -0.57 1.66 1.06
C ASP A 252 -0.27 2.52 2.31
N LYS A 253 -0.90 3.69 2.44
CA LYS A 253 -0.77 4.61 3.58
C LYS A 253 -0.92 3.96 4.98
N LEU A 254 -1.81 2.98 5.18
CA LEU A 254 -1.94 2.31 6.48
C LEU A 254 -0.77 1.36 6.74
N ASN A 255 -0.27 0.73 5.67
CA ASN A 255 0.91 -0.11 5.75
C ASN A 255 2.20 0.71 5.94
N ASP A 256 2.23 1.98 5.51
CA ASP A 256 3.34 2.88 5.83
C ASP A 256 3.48 3.04 7.34
N LEU A 257 2.37 3.31 8.04
CA LEU A 257 2.35 3.43 9.50
C LEU A 257 2.72 2.11 10.21
N ARG A 258 2.35 0.97 9.62
CA ARG A 258 2.70 -0.36 10.15
C ARG A 258 4.20 -0.65 10.00
N ALA A 259 4.78 -0.31 8.86
CA ALA A 259 6.21 -0.46 8.62
C ALA A 259 7.02 0.47 9.55
N ASP A 260 6.57 1.71 9.73
CA ASP A 260 7.14 2.68 10.67
C ASP A 260 7.09 2.18 12.12
N LYS A 261 5.95 1.61 12.55
CA LYS A 261 5.80 0.99 13.88
C LYS A 261 6.83 -0.11 14.13
N ILE A 262 7.11 -0.97 13.15
CA ILE A 262 8.16 -1.99 13.24
C ILE A 262 9.55 -1.34 13.29
N ALA A 263 9.76 -0.28 12.50
CA ALA A 263 11.00 0.50 12.50
C ALA A 263 11.31 1.03 13.91
N ASP A 264 10.34 1.68 14.54
CA ASP A 264 10.44 2.21 15.90
C ASP A 264 10.71 1.12 16.95
N GLU A 265 10.01 -0.02 16.85
CA GLU A 265 10.13 -1.13 17.80
C GLU A 265 11.56 -1.73 17.83
N PHE A 266 12.21 -1.80 16.68
CA PHE A 266 13.54 -2.43 16.55
C PHE A 266 14.67 -1.42 16.29
N GLY A 267 14.39 -0.12 16.25
CA GLY A 267 15.36 0.93 15.98
C GLY A 267 15.96 0.84 14.57
N VAL A 268 15.16 0.51 13.57
CA VAL A 268 15.57 0.38 12.16
C VAL A 268 15.14 1.60 11.38
N ASN A 269 16.05 2.16 10.56
CA ASN A 269 15.73 3.29 9.70
C ASN A 269 15.24 2.77 8.34
N PHE A 270 13.93 2.56 8.20
CA PHE A 270 13.35 2.19 6.91
C PHE A 270 13.21 3.40 5.97
N ILE A 271 13.51 3.18 4.69
CA ILE A 271 12.95 3.96 3.58
C ILE A 271 11.68 3.23 3.14
N ILE A 272 10.54 3.93 3.13
CA ILE A 272 9.24 3.30 2.86
C ILE A 272 8.83 3.57 1.41
N LYS A 273 8.62 2.51 0.64
CA LYS A 273 8.00 2.58 -0.69
C LYS A 273 6.49 2.53 -0.53
N GLY A 274 5.86 3.69 -0.66
CA GLY A 274 4.41 3.88 -0.54
C GLY A 274 3.63 3.51 -1.80
N LYS A 275 2.40 4.02 -1.90
CA LYS A 275 1.47 3.80 -3.02
C LYS A 275 1.17 5.08 -3.81
N GLY A 276 1.36 6.24 -3.21
CA GLY A 276 0.90 7.52 -3.77
C GLY A 276 -0.41 8.05 -3.14
N ASN A 277 -0.87 7.47 -2.04
CA ASN A 277 -2.06 7.90 -1.29
C ASN A 277 -1.76 8.45 0.11
N GLU A 278 -0.50 8.83 0.36
CA GLU A 278 0.00 9.29 1.65
C GLU A 278 -0.66 10.62 2.09
N PHE A 279 -1.04 11.46 1.12
CA PHE A 279 -1.77 12.71 1.35
C PHE A 279 -3.06 12.55 2.18
N GLU A 280 -3.70 11.37 2.17
CA GLU A 280 -4.93 11.11 2.94
C GLU A 280 -4.70 11.09 4.45
N ARG A 281 -3.45 10.92 4.89
CA ARG A 281 -3.01 10.81 6.29
C ARG A 281 -1.78 11.68 6.54
N ILE A 282 -1.70 12.85 5.90
CA ILE A 282 -0.48 13.67 5.86
C ILE A 282 0.08 14.01 7.25
N GLU A 283 -0.79 14.21 8.24
CA GLU A 283 -0.38 14.50 9.62
C GLU A 283 0.28 13.29 10.31
N GLU A 284 -0.19 12.07 10.03
CA GLU A 284 0.43 10.84 10.51
C GLU A 284 1.71 10.52 9.73
N ILE A 285 1.68 10.64 8.40
CA ILE A 285 2.82 10.42 7.50
C ILE A 285 3.99 11.36 7.84
N LYS A 286 3.71 12.61 8.21
CA LYS A 286 4.76 13.54 8.64
C LYS A 286 5.43 13.12 9.94
N LYS A 287 4.71 12.44 10.85
CA LYS A 287 5.22 12.03 12.16
C LYS A 287 6.18 10.84 12.08
N THR A 288 6.09 10.02 11.03
CA THR A 288 7.01 8.89 10.81
C THR A 288 8.46 9.37 10.63
N ASN A 289 8.65 10.58 10.08
CA ASN A 289 9.97 11.16 9.80
C ASN A 289 10.88 10.26 8.92
N VAL A 290 10.27 9.34 8.16
CA VAL A 290 10.95 8.47 7.20
C VAL A 290 11.05 9.14 5.82
N THR A 291 11.97 8.65 4.99
CA THR A 291 11.99 9.01 3.57
C THR A 291 11.11 8.07 2.77
N TYR A 292 10.27 8.64 1.90
CA TYR A 292 9.35 7.89 1.05
C TYR A 292 9.87 7.70 -0.38
N ILE A 293 9.71 6.49 -0.92
CA ILE A 293 9.80 6.22 -2.36
C ILE A 293 8.37 6.24 -2.92
N ILE A 294 8.04 7.24 -3.73
CA ILE A 294 6.69 7.47 -4.23
C ILE A 294 6.59 7.08 -5.71
N PRO A 295 5.75 6.10 -6.07
CA PRO A 295 5.44 5.81 -7.46
C PRO A 295 4.53 6.90 -8.04
N ILE A 296 4.83 7.37 -9.25
CA ILE A 296 3.97 8.29 -10.00
C ILE A 296 2.99 7.54 -10.91
N ASN A 297 2.23 6.61 -10.33
CA ASN A 297 1.25 5.76 -11.01
C ASN A 297 -0.18 6.28 -10.76
N PHE A 298 -0.53 7.38 -11.43
CA PHE A 298 -1.84 8.01 -11.23
C PHE A 298 -2.98 7.20 -11.86
N PRO A 299 -4.18 7.19 -11.25
CA PRO A 299 -5.33 6.48 -11.82
C PRO A 299 -5.73 7.04 -13.18
N GLU A 300 -6.15 6.16 -14.08
CA GLU A 300 -6.86 6.55 -15.30
C GLU A 300 -8.27 7.08 -14.94
N PRO A 301 -8.84 8.07 -15.64
CA PRO A 301 -10.23 8.46 -15.45
C PRO A 301 -11.19 7.28 -15.71
N TYR A 302 -12.25 7.16 -14.92
CA TYR A 302 -13.31 6.20 -15.17
C TYR A 302 -14.20 6.61 -16.35
N ASP A 303 -14.54 5.66 -17.21
CA ASP A 303 -15.54 5.87 -18.25
C ASP A 303 -16.96 5.83 -17.65
N VAL A 304 -17.44 6.98 -17.18
CA VAL A 304 -18.76 7.15 -16.58
C VAL A 304 -19.84 7.58 -17.58
N SER A 305 -19.61 7.34 -18.88
CA SER A 305 -20.60 7.69 -19.92
C SER A 305 -21.89 6.87 -19.85
N ASP A 306 -21.82 5.65 -19.31
CA ASP A 306 -22.98 4.84 -18.97
C ASP A 306 -23.39 5.10 -17.50
N ASN A 307 -24.65 5.50 -17.31
CA ASN A 307 -25.19 5.85 -15.99
C ASN A 307 -25.24 4.66 -15.01
N TYR A 308 -25.50 3.44 -15.50
CA TYR A 308 -25.55 2.26 -14.65
C TYR A 308 -24.15 1.81 -14.24
N LEU A 309 -23.19 1.83 -15.17
CA LEU A 309 -21.80 1.54 -14.85
C LEU A 309 -21.21 2.59 -13.91
N ALA A 310 -21.56 3.87 -14.08
CA ALA A 310 -21.11 4.93 -13.19
C ALA A 310 -21.46 4.62 -11.72
N GLN A 311 -22.64 4.06 -11.43
CA GLN A 311 -23.07 3.67 -10.07
C GLN A 311 -22.15 2.67 -9.37
N LEU A 312 -21.34 1.92 -10.12
CA LEU A 312 -20.42 0.93 -9.55
C LEU A 312 -19.17 1.57 -8.92
N VAL A 313 -18.81 2.79 -9.34
CA VAL A 313 -17.61 3.48 -8.83
C VAL A 313 -17.94 4.19 -7.52
N ASN A 314 -17.16 3.93 -6.47
CA ASN A 314 -17.31 4.63 -5.20
C ASN A 314 -16.81 6.07 -5.32
N VAL A 315 -17.41 6.99 -4.55
CA VAL A 315 -16.97 8.39 -4.52
C VAL A 315 -15.51 8.51 -4.08
N GLY A 316 -15.06 7.68 -3.13
CA GLY A 316 -13.64 7.67 -2.73
C GLY A 316 -12.67 7.35 -3.87
N ASP A 317 -13.04 6.44 -4.78
CA ASP A 317 -12.18 6.10 -5.93
C ASP A 317 -12.16 7.25 -6.97
N MET A 318 -13.29 7.94 -7.16
CA MET A 318 -13.35 9.17 -7.99
C MET A 318 -12.52 10.30 -7.39
N LYS A 319 -12.57 10.49 -6.07
CA LYS A 319 -11.72 11.46 -5.36
C LYS A 319 -10.25 11.12 -5.52
N TYR A 320 -9.86 9.86 -5.33
CA TYR A 320 -8.47 9.44 -5.50
C TYR A 320 -7.94 9.72 -6.91
N TRP A 321 -8.75 9.52 -7.96
CA TRP A 321 -8.38 9.93 -9.33
C TRP A 321 -8.03 11.42 -9.44
N ASN A 322 -8.86 12.29 -8.86
CA ASN A 322 -8.62 13.74 -8.86
C ASN A 322 -7.41 14.12 -7.98
N GLN A 323 -7.25 13.47 -6.84
CA GLN A 323 -6.31 13.86 -5.78
C GLN A 323 -4.89 13.29 -5.96
N ALA A 324 -4.74 12.08 -6.51
CA ALA A 324 -3.44 11.39 -6.58
C ALA A 324 -2.32 12.21 -7.25
N PRO A 325 -2.57 12.98 -8.34
CA PRO A 325 -1.53 13.84 -8.93
C PRO A 325 -0.99 14.95 -8.00
N PHE A 326 -1.74 15.34 -6.96
CA PHE A 326 -1.31 16.33 -5.97
C PHE A 326 -0.44 15.75 -4.85
N ASN A 327 -0.30 14.42 -4.74
CA ASN A 327 0.40 13.79 -3.61
C ASN A 327 1.81 14.36 -3.38
N LEU A 328 2.62 14.44 -4.44
CA LEU A 328 4.00 14.95 -4.35
C LEU A 328 4.06 16.44 -3.97
N LYS A 329 3.10 17.25 -4.40
CA LYS A 329 2.97 18.65 -3.95
C LYS A 329 2.72 18.70 -2.44
N ILE A 330 1.76 17.91 -1.95
CA ILE A 330 1.37 17.90 -0.54
C ILE A 330 2.52 17.41 0.34
N LEU A 331 3.24 16.37 -0.07
CA LEU A 331 4.45 15.91 0.62
C LEU A 331 5.51 17.01 0.67
N ALA A 332 5.74 17.73 -0.44
CA ALA A 332 6.70 18.83 -0.50
C ALA A 332 6.30 20.00 0.43
N GLU A 333 5.04 20.43 0.41
CA GLU A 333 4.51 21.51 1.26
C GLU A 333 4.57 21.17 2.75
N ASN A 334 4.46 19.88 3.10
CA ASN A 334 4.54 19.40 4.48
C ASN A 334 5.96 18.98 4.92
N ASN A 335 6.96 19.20 4.08
CA ASN A 335 8.37 18.83 4.31
C ASN A 335 8.59 17.33 4.56
N VAL A 336 7.78 16.47 3.96
CA VAL A 336 8.00 15.02 3.99
C VAL A 336 9.09 14.69 2.95
N PRO A 337 10.22 14.05 3.33
CA PRO A 337 11.27 13.73 2.38
C PRO A 337 10.83 12.59 1.45
N PHE A 338 11.00 12.77 0.14
CA PHE A 338 10.66 11.75 -0.85
C PHE A 338 11.63 11.69 -2.04
N VAL A 339 11.60 10.54 -2.71
CA VAL A 339 12.17 10.26 -4.04
C VAL A 339 11.11 9.64 -4.94
N ILE A 340 11.28 9.75 -6.25
CA ILE A 340 10.29 9.31 -7.24
C ILE A 340 10.78 8.00 -7.90
N THR A 341 9.85 7.07 -8.15
CA THR A 341 10.11 5.81 -8.87
C THR A 341 9.11 5.61 -10.01
N SER A 342 9.52 4.86 -11.05
CA SER A 342 8.64 4.35 -12.09
C SER A 342 7.96 3.01 -11.74
N ALA A 343 8.19 2.49 -10.52
CA ALA A 343 7.52 1.29 -10.03
C ALA A 343 5.99 1.37 -10.12
N ASP A 344 5.35 0.21 -10.21
CA ASP A 344 3.89 0.01 -10.35
C ASP A 344 3.24 0.54 -11.64
N LEU A 345 3.97 1.27 -12.48
CA LEU A 345 3.46 1.68 -13.80
C LEU A 345 3.13 0.45 -14.65
N LYS A 346 1.95 0.45 -15.27
CA LYS A 346 1.58 -0.57 -16.27
C LYS A 346 2.50 -0.54 -17.49
N GLU A 347 2.90 0.66 -17.91
CA GLU A 347 3.72 0.89 -19.09
C GLU A 347 4.76 1.98 -18.78
N GLN A 348 6.05 1.64 -18.91
CA GLN A 348 7.17 2.51 -18.56
C GLN A 348 7.14 3.87 -19.26
N LYS A 349 6.69 3.93 -20.52
CA LYS A 349 6.53 5.18 -21.28
C LYS A 349 5.58 6.21 -20.64
N SER A 350 4.76 5.81 -19.67
CA SER A 350 3.86 6.71 -18.92
C SER A 350 4.61 7.55 -17.88
N PHE A 351 5.86 7.22 -17.58
CA PHE A 351 6.66 7.88 -16.54
C PHE A 351 6.82 9.39 -16.79
N LEU A 352 7.35 9.80 -17.95
CA LEU A 352 7.55 11.22 -18.27
C LEU A 352 6.23 12.01 -18.31
N PRO A 353 5.14 11.53 -18.96
CA PRO A 353 3.83 12.17 -18.87
C PRO A 353 3.35 12.36 -17.42
N ASN A 354 3.51 11.35 -16.56
CA ASN A 354 3.10 11.46 -15.15
C ASN A 354 4.01 12.41 -14.36
N LEU A 355 5.30 12.47 -14.65
CA LEU A 355 6.22 13.42 -14.03
C LEU A 355 5.83 14.87 -14.39
N LYS A 356 5.58 15.14 -15.69
CA LYS A 356 5.05 16.43 -16.17
C LYS A 356 3.72 16.75 -15.51
N LYS A 357 2.83 15.76 -15.37
CA LYS A 357 1.55 15.91 -14.67
C LYS A 357 1.75 16.29 -13.20
N ALA A 358 2.65 15.66 -12.46
CA ALA A 358 2.91 16.02 -11.06
C ALA A 358 3.38 17.48 -10.92
N VAL A 359 4.25 17.95 -11.81
CA VAL A 359 4.71 19.35 -11.83
C VAL A 359 3.60 20.31 -12.23
N PHE A 360 2.81 19.96 -13.24
CA PHE A 360 1.63 20.73 -13.63
C PHE A 360 0.64 20.87 -12.47
N TYR A 361 0.49 19.84 -11.65
CA TYR A 361 -0.36 19.85 -10.45
C TYR A 361 0.27 20.51 -9.22
N GLY A 362 1.48 21.07 -9.36
CA GLY A 362 2.09 21.98 -8.39
C GLY A 362 3.32 21.45 -7.65
N LEU A 363 3.89 20.31 -8.03
CA LEU A 363 5.21 19.91 -7.55
C LEU A 363 6.29 20.89 -8.08
N PRO A 364 7.13 21.52 -7.24
CA PRO A 364 8.21 22.37 -7.72
C PRO A 364 9.22 21.60 -8.60
N LYS A 365 9.64 22.20 -9.72
CA LYS A 365 10.55 21.60 -10.70
C LYS A 365 11.87 21.14 -10.07
N GLU A 366 12.43 21.96 -9.18
CA GLU A 366 13.70 21.69 -8.49
C GLU A 366 13.55 20.47 -7.59
N LYS A 367 12.41 20.33 -6.89
CA LYS A 367 12.11 19.16 -6.05
C LYS A 367 11.93 17.90 -6.89
N ALA A 368 11.27 18.01 -8.06
CA ALA A 368 11.12 16.89 -8.99
C ALA A 368 12.48 16.39 -9.51
N ILE A 369 13.37 17.31 -9.92
CA ILE A 369 14.74 16.96 -10.36
C ILE A 369 15.52 16.32 -9.21
N ALA A 370 15.50 16.92 -8.01
CA ALA A 370 16.20 16.40 -6.84
C ALA A 370 15.75 14.99 -6.46
N ALA A 371 14.44 14.75 -6.49
CA ALA A 371 13.82 13.46 -6.16
C ALA A 371 14.17 12.34 -7.15
N LEU A 372 14.68 12.67 -8.34
CA LEU A 372 15.11 11.72 -9.37
C LEU A 372 16.63 11.64 -9.54
N THR A 373 17.40 12.54 -8.93
CA THR A 373 18.86 12.64 -9.15
C THR A 373 19.64 12.73 -7.83
N GLU A 374 19.78 13.89 -7.19
CA GLU A 374 20.62 14.01 -5.99
C GLU A 374 20.11 13.19 -4.81
N ASN A 375 18.81 13.21 -4.53
CA ASN A 375 18.24 12.57 -3.35
C ASN A 375 18.41 11.04 -3.38
N PRO A 376 18.03 10.31 -4.45
CA PRO A 376 18.27 8.87 -4.51
C PRO A 376 19.77 8.53 -4.45
N ALA A 377 20.64 9.34 -5.09
CA ALA A 377 22.08 9.13 -5.01
C ALA A 377 22.62 9.30 -3.58
N LYS A 378 22.14 10.29 -2.83
CA LYS A 378 22.53 10.52 -1.43
C LYS A 378 22.00 9.41 -0.51
N LEU A 379 20.74 8.99 -0.67
CA LEU A 379 20.15 7.90 0.11
C LEU A 379 20.93 6.60 -0.04
N LEU A 380 21.43 6.32 -1.25
CA LEU A 380 22.24 5.14 -1.55
C LEU A 380 23.74 5.33 -1.28
N ASN A 381 24.18 6.48 -0.77
CA ASN A 381 25.60 6.82 -0.60
C ASN A 381 26.41 6.67 -1.91
N GLN A 382 25.84 7.05 -3.06
CA GLN A 382 26.47 7.02 -4.40
C GLN A 382 26.56 8.40 -5.05
N TYR A 383 26.34 9.48 -4.29
CA TYR A 383 26.39 10.85 -4.81
C TYR A 383 27.79 11.26 -5.28
N ASP A 384 28.85 10.62 -4.81
CA ASP A 384 30.21 10.80 -5.32
C ASP A 384 30.38 10.32 -6.78
N LYS A 385 29.52 9.41 -7.24
CA LYS A 385 29.57 8.83 -8.59
C LYS A 385 28.52 9.38 -9.54
N VAL A 386 27.29 9.60 -9.08
CA VAL A 386 26.12 9.96 -9.91
C VAL A 386 25.20 10.99 -9.22
N GLY A 387 24.10 11.35 -9.88
CA GLY A 387 23.08 12.27 -9.34
C GLY A 387 23.40 13.76 -9.54
N SER A 388 24.52 14.12 -10.13
CA SER A 388 24.79 15.50 -10.59
C SER A 388 25.81 15.50 -11.74
N ILE A 389 25.91 16.61 -12.47
CA ILE A 389 26.91 16.80 -13.54
C ILE A 389 28.08 17.56 -12.96
N SER A 390 29.12 16.87 -12.51
CA SER A 390 30.26 17.50 -11.86
C SER A 390 31.55 16.73 -12.14
N LYS A 391 32.68 17.44 -12.10
CA LYS A 391 34.01 16.86 -12.35
C LYS A 391 34.27 15.62 -11.47
N GLY A 392 34.75 14.56 -12.10
CA GLY A 392 35.11 13.28 -11.47
C GLY A 392 33.97 12.26 -11.41
N LYS A 393 32.70 12.68 -11.56
CA LYS A 393 31.53 11.81 -11.61
C LYS A 393 31.43 11.08 -12.95
N LEU A 394 30.63 10.01 -12.98
CA LEU A 394 30.31 9.30 -14.22
C LEU A 394 29.55 10.25 -15.16
N ALA A 395 29.84 10.13 -16.45
CA ALA A 395 29.13 10.85 -17.52
C ALA A 395 27.74 10.24 -17.75
N ASN A 396 26.85 10.52 -16.79
CA ASN A 396 25.44 10.11 -16.75
C ASN A 396 24.54 11.35 -16.83
N PHE A 397 24.06 11.68 -18.02
CA PHE A 397 23.16 12.81 -18.24
C PHE A 397 22.23 12.58 -19.44
N ILE A 398 21.12 13.31 -19.47
CA ILE A 398 20.16 13.32 -20.58
C ILE A 398 20.22 14.64 -21.32
N ILE A 399 20.04 14.61 -22.64
CA ILE A 399 19.89 15.81 -23.48
C ILE A 399 18.43 15.89 -23.92
N VAL A 400 17.80 17.01 -23.59
CA VAL A 400 16.38 17.30 -23.82
C VAL A 400 16.25 18.43 -24.82
N SER A 401 15.24 18.37 -25.69
CA SER A 401 14.99 19.41 -26.71
C SER A 401 14.65 20.80 -26.16
N GLY A 402 14.30 20.91 -24.86
CA GLY A 402 13.92 22.13 -24.15
C GLY A 402 13.91 21.89 -22.64
N ASP A 403 13.05 22.58 -21.88
CA ASP A 403 12.83 22.24 -20.45
C ASP A 403 12.02 20.94 -20.35
N ILE A 404 12.50 19.97 -19.56
CA ILE A 404 11.89 18.62 -19.48
C ILE A 404 10.43 18.61 -19.02
N PHE A 405 9.96 19.67 -18.36
CA PHE A 405 8.58 19.78 -17.87
C PHE A 405 7.64 20.45 -18.87
N GLU A 406 8.15 20.99 -19.98
CA GLU A 406 7.32 21.53 -21.06
C GLU A 406 6.66 20.40 -21.87
N GLU A 407 5.42 20.61 -22.30
CA GLU A 407 4.61 19.58 -22.98
C GLU A 407 5.31 19.02 -24.22
N LYS A 408 5.90 19.90 -25.04
CA LYS A 408 6.56 19.55 -26.32
C LYS A 408 8.01 19.06 -26.17
N SER A 409 8.60 19.18 -24.99
CA SER A 409 9.99 18.76 -24.77
C SER A 409 10.10 17.25 -24.65
N THR A 410 11.13 16.71 -25.28
CA THR A 410 11.41 15.27 -25.38
C THR A 410 12.87 14.98 -25.08
N ILE A 411 13.15 13.80 -24.53
CA ILE A 411 14.52 13.33 -24.32
C ILE A 411 15.06 12.87 -25.67
N GLN A 412 16.10 13.54 -26.16
CA GLN A 412 16.73 13.21 -27.44
C GLN A 412 17.85 12.20 -27.27
N GLU A 413 18.61 12.32 -26.18
CA GLU A 413 19.75 11.46 -25.90
C GLU A 413 19.84 11.13 -24.41
N ASN A 414 20.35 9.94 -24.11
CA ASN A 414 20.72 9.53 -22.76
C ASN A 414 22.16 9.00 -22.80
N TRP A 415 23.01 9.59 -21.98
CA TRP A 415 24.41 9.23 -21.84
C TRP A 415 24.58 8.46 -20.54
N VAL A 416 25.18 7.27 -20.62
CA VAL A 416 25.43 6.41 -19.46
C VAL A 416 26.88 5.95 -19.50
N GLN A 417 27.67 6.32 -18.49
CA GLN A 417 29.12 6.10 -18.44
C GLN A 417 29.83 6.60 -19.71
N GLY A 418 29.41 7.75 -20.23
CA GLY A 418 29.97 8.34 -21.46
C GLY A 418 29.52 7.64 -22.76
N THR A 419 28.79 6.53 -22.69
CA THR A 419 28.15 5.90 -23.84
C THR A 419 26.91 6.69 -24.25
N ARG A 420 26.87 7.14 -25.50
CA ARG A 420 25.73 7.88 -26.08
C ARG A 420 24.65 6.93 -26.58
N THR A 421 23.41 7.08 -26.11
CA THR A 421 22.21 6.46 -26.70
C THR A 421 21.32 7.55 -27.31
N ILE A 422 21.00 7.43 -28.59
CA ILE A 422 20.08 8.33 -29.30
C ILE A 422 18.67 7.76 -29.15
N ILE A 423 17.77 8.54 -28.56
CA ILE A 423 16.36 8.18 -28.32
C ILE A 423 15.50 8.74 -29.46
N GLU A 424 15.56 10.05 -29.67
CA GLU A 424 14.95 10.72 -30.81
C GLU A 424 16.05 11.26 -31.72
N LYS A 425 15.94 10.99 -33.03
CA LYS A 425 16.87 11.55 -34.01
C LYS A 425 16.73 13.07 -34.01
N SER A 426 17.86 13.76 -33.85
CA SER A 426 17.92 15.22 -33.92
C SER A 426 17.46 15.71 -35.29
N ALA A 427 16.52 16.66 -35.31
CA ALA A 427 16.08 17.43 -36.47
C ALA A 427 15.80 16.59 -37.73
N LEU A 428 14.61 15.97 -37.78
CA LEU A 428 14.07 15.45 -39.05
C LEU A 428 13.98 16.60 -40.05
N THR A 429 14.54 16.42 -41.25
CA THR A 429 14.38 17.40 -42.34
C THR A 429 12.89 17.64 -42.62
N ASP A 430 12.42 18.89 -42.53
CA ASP A 430 11.01 19.22 -42.74
C ASP A 430 10.64 19.13 -44.22
N ILE A 431 10.03 18.00 -44.58
CA ILE A 431 9.52 17.74 -45.92
C ILE A 431 8.03 18.09 -46.07
N ARG A 432 7.39 18.77 -45.10
CA ARG A 432 5.99 19.20 -45.24
C ARG A 432 5.87 20.31 -46.27
N GLY A 433 4.75 20.32 -46.97
CA GLY A 433 4.44 21.26 -48.05
C GLY A 433 3.66 20.62 -49.17
N ILE A 434 3.45 21.40 -50.23
CA ILE A 434 2.75 20.99 -51.44
C ILE A 434 3.78 20.74 -52.52
N TYR A 435 3.69 19.61 -53.21
CA TYR A 435 4.63 19.18 -54.25
C TYR A 435 3.91 18.88 -55.56
N ASP A 436 4.46 19.33 -56.68
CA ASP A 436 4.06 18.84 -58.00
C ASP A 436 4.84 17.56 -58.30
N VAL A 437 4.18 16.41 -58.15
CA VAL A 437 4.70 15.06 -58.39
C VAL A 437 4.49 14.69 -59.85
N THR A 438 5.57 14.47 -60.58
CA THR A 438 5.54 14.09 -62.00
C THR A 438 6.07 12.68 -62.20
N PHE A 439 5.28 11.81 -62.82
CA PHE A 439 5.69 10.48 -63.33
C PHE A 439 4.81 10.10 -64.53
N ASP A 440 5.34 9.29 -65.45
CA ASP A 440 4.60 8.82 -66.64
C ASP A 440 3.93 9.96 -67.46
N ASN A 441 4.64 11.09 -67.61
CA ASN A 441 4.15 12.33 -68.24
C ASN A 441 2.86 12.93 -67.62
N GLN A 442 2.52 12.54 -66.40
CA GLN A 442 1.39 13.09 -65.64
C GLN A 442 1.89 13.86 -64.42
N ILE A 443 1.19 14.95 -64.09
CA ILE A 443 1.46 15.78 -62.91
C ILE A 443 0.32 15.55 -61.90
N PHE A 444 0.69 15.33 -60.65
CA PHE A 444 -0.18 15.19 -59.49
C PHE A 444 0.26 16.19 -58.42
N GLU A 445 -0.67 16.69 -57.61
CA GLU A 445 -0.35 17.48 -56.44
C GLU A 445 -0.28 16.57 -55.21
N LEU A 446 0.87 16.52 -54.53
CA LEU A 446 1.07 15.81 -53.28
C LEU A 446 1.20 16.82 -52.14
N LYS A 447 0.23 16.80 -51.22
CA LYS A 447 0.31 17.54 -49.97
C LYS A 447 0.86 16.63 -48.87
N ILE A 448 1.98 17.03 -48.26
CA ILE A 448 2.55 16.38 -47.06
C ILE A 448 2.30 17.29 -45.86
N GLU A 449 1.65 16.76 -44.82
CA GLU A 449 1.26 17.47 -43.60
C GLU A 449 1.41 16.57 -42.35
N GLY A 450 1.04 17.06 -41.17
CA GLY A 450 1.16 16.33 -39.90
C GLY A 450 2.41 16.70 -39.08
N GLU A 451 2.77 15.83 -38.14
CA GLU A 451 3.95 15.99 -37.29
C GLU A 451 5.21 15.48 -38.03
N LEU A 452 6.38 16.07 -37.77
CA LEU A 452 7.62 15.66 -38.43
C LEU A 452 7.94 14.17 -38.24
N THR A 453 7.56 13.61 -37.10
CA THR A 453 7.71 12.20 -36.72
C THR A 453 6.61 11.30 -37.29
N LYS A 454 5.49 11.88 -37.75
CA LYS A 454 4.31 11.17 -38.27
C LYS A 454 3.64 11.99 -39.38
N LEU A 455 4.20 11.84 -40.58
CA LEU A 455 3.75 12.56 -41.77
C LEU A 455 2.53 11.89 -42.41
N GLU A 456 1.58 12.70 -42.81
CA GLU A 456 0.40 12.33 -43.59
C GLU A 456 0.54 12.90 -45.01
N ALA A 457 -0.01 12.18 -45.99
CA ALA A 457 0.09 12.58 -47.39
C ALA A 457 -1.24 12.43 -48.11
N LYS A 458 -1.53 13.39 -48.98
CA LYS A 458 -2.71 13.40 -49.83
C LYS A 458 -2.31 13.77 -51.26
N THR A 459 -2.55 12.86 -52.21
CA THR A 459 -2.33 13.12 -53.63
C THR A 459 -3.64 13.48 -54.32
N THR A 460 -3.64 14.52 -55.15
CA THR A 460 -4.79 14.96 -55.94
C THR A 460 -4.42 15.24 -57.40
N LYS A 461 -5.38 15.07 -58.30
CA LYS A 461 -5.28 15.46 -59.72
C LYS A 461 -6.69 15.75 -60.23
N ASP A 462 -6.90 16.86 -60.94
CA ASP A 462 -8.21 17.26 -61.49
C ASP A 462 -9.36 17.24 -60.46
N SER A 463 -9.12 17.71 -59.23
CA SER A 463 -10.05 17.67 -58.08
C SER A 463 -10.43 16.26 -57.57
N ILE A 464 -9.76 15.21 -58.05
CA ILE A 464 -9.94 13.83 -57.59
C ILE A 464 -8.87 13.50 -56.55
N ASN A 465 -9.29 12.91 -55.42
CA ASN A 465 -8.41 12.45 -54.34
C ASN A 465 -7.97 11.00 -54.56
N TYR A 466 -6.68 10.75 -54.42
CA TYR A 466 -6.08 9.42 -54.48
C TYR A 466 -5.61 8.98 -53.09
N GLY A 467 -5.93 7.74 -52.71
CA GLY A 467 -5.52 7.20 -51.41
C GLY A 467 -3.99 7.10 -51.36
N THR A 468 -3.35 7.87 -50.48
CA THR A 468 -1.89 7.99 -50.45
C THR A 468 -1.35 7.60 -49.09
N LYS A 469 -0.30 6.77 -49.08
CA LYS A 469 0.49 6.46 -47.88
C LYS A 469 1.94 6.78 -48.16
N ILE A 470 2.61 7.38 -47.20
CA ILE A 470 4.05 7.66 -47.27
C ILE A 470 4.78 7.05 -46.10
N GLN A 471 6.06 6.74 -46.31
CA GLN A 471 7.03 6.41 -45.29
C GLN A 471 8.32 7.15 -45.61
N TYR A 472 8.75 8.01 -44.71
CA TYR A 472 9.97 8.80 -44.86
C TYR A 472 11.06 8.30 -43.91
N ASN A 473 12.16 7.83 -44.47
CA ASN A 473 13.37 7.42 -43.79
C ASN A 473 14.52 8.22 -44.39
N GLU A 474 14.78 9.42 -43.87
CA GLU A 474 15.72 10.40 -44.41
C GLU A 474 17.02 9.76 -44.97
N PRO A 475 17.41 10.07 -46.24
CA PRO A 475 16.76 11.00 -47.18
C PRO A 475 15.62 10.36 -48.02
N TRP A 476 15.28 9.09 -47.81
CA TRP A 476 14.40 8.30 -48.67
C TRP A 476 12.91 8.45 -48.35
N LEU A 477 12.10 8.71 -49.37
CA LEU A 477 10.64 8.65 -49.32
C LEU A 477 10.14 7.46 -50.12
N ASN A 478 9.30 6.64 -49.50
CA ASN A 478 8.47 5.66 -50.18
C ASN A 478 7.01 6.14 -50.14
N ALA A 479 6.34 6.21 -51.28
CA ALA A 479 4.93 6.56 -51.38
C ALA A 479 4.16 5.50 -52.15
N VAL A 480 2.94 5.20 -51.70
CA VAL A 480 2.00 4.32 -52.37
C VAL A 480 0.75 5.13 -52.67
N ILE A 481 0.42 5.26 -53.96
CA ILE A 481 -0.76 5.96 -54.45
C ILE A 481 -1.73 4.91 -54.99
N LYS A 482 -2.90 4.80 -54.39
CA LYS A 482 -3.98 3.92 -54.80
C LYS A 482 -4.88 4.62 -55.83
N ASP A 483 -5.16 3.94 -56.93
CA ASP A 483 -6.08 4.44 -57.96
C ASP A 483 -7.55 4.40 -57.51
N LYS A 484 -8.41 5.13 -58.22
CA LYS A 484 -9.83 5.32 -57.92
C LYS A 484 -10.71 4.11 -58.27
N ASP A 485 -10.24 3.18 -59.12
CA ASP A 485 -11.04 2.01 -59.49
C ASP A 485 -11.32 1.11 -58.27
N THR A 486 -12.60 1.07 -57.87
CA THR A 486 -13.08 0.31 -56.71
C THR A 486 -13.26 -1.18 -57.00
N LEU A 487 -13.23 -1.60 -58.27
CA LEU A 487 -13.40 -3.00 -58.67
C LEU A 487 -12.05 -3.76 -58.79
N LYS A 488 -10.94 -3.05 -59.04
CA LYS A 488 -9.58 -3.60 -59.02
C LYS A 488 -8.60 -2.59 -58.38
N PRO A 489 -8.08 -2.87 -57.16
CA PRO A 489 -7.18 -1.94 -56.49
C PRO A 489 -5.80 -1.93 -57.16
N ASN A 490 -5.54 -0.94 -58.01
CA ASN A 490 -4.24 -0.69 -58.60
C ASN A 490 -3.42 0.32 -57.78
N PHE A 491 -2.10 0.15 -57.76
CA PHE A 491 -1.18 0.98 -56.98
C PHE A 491 -0.01 1.46 -57.83
N VAL A 492 0.36 2.72 -57.65
CA VAL A 492 1.65 3.27 -58.06
C VAL A 492 2.55 3.34 -56.84
N ARG A 493 3.79 2.84 -56.97
CA ARG A 493 4.79 2.85 -55.89
C ARG A 493 5.93 3.77 -56.29
N LEU A 494 6.18 4.79 -55.47
CA LEU A 494 7.26 5.76 -55.66
C LEU A 494 8.32 5.53 -54.59
N SER A 495 9.59 5.48 -54.99
CA SER A 495 10.74 5.46 -54.09
C SER A 495 11.74 6.49 -54.56
N GLY A 496 12.16 7.43 -53.71
CA GLY A 496 13.07 8.50 -54.12
C GLY A 496 13.76 9.19 -52.95
N ALA A 497 14.85 9.89 -53.23
CA ALA A 497 15.60 10.64 -52.23
C ALA A 497 15.23 12.13 -52.26
N PHE A 498 15.22 12.77 -51.09
CA PHE A 498 15.06 14.21 -50.93
C PHE A 498 16.39 14.92 -51.04
N ASP A 499 16.47 15.94 -51.90
CA ASP A 499 17.62 16.86 -52.01
C ASP A 499 17.10 18.28 -52.31
N LYS A 500 17.51 19.25 -51.48
CA LYS A 500 17.26 20.70 -51.68
C LYS A 500 15.87 21.03 -52.24
N ASN A 501 14.80 20.60 -51.54
CA ASN A 501 13.38 20.81 -51.88
C ASN A 501 12.81 19.98 -53.05
N THR A 502 13.53 18.97 -53.54
CA THR A 502 13.05 18.09 -54.61
C THR A 502 13.18 16.63 -54.20
N PHE A 503 12.15 15.82 -54.49
CA PHE A 503 12.30 14.36 -54.50
C PHE A 503 12.61 13.87 -55.90
N LYS A 504 13.53 12.91 -56.02
CA LYS A 504 13.80 12.22 -57.29
C LYS A 504 13.97 10.73 -57.05
N GLY A 505 13.41 9.90 -57.94
CA GLY A 505 13.63 8.46 -57.85
C GLY A 505 12.85 7.64 -58.87
N LYS A 506 12.55 6.40 -58.49
CA LYS A 506 11.88 5.40 -59.33
C LYS A 506 10.40 5.29 -58.98
N ALA A 507 9.56 5.15 -60.01
CA ALA A 507 8.14 4.86 -59.92
C ALA A 507 7.85 3.52 -60.59
N ILE A 508 7.07 2.67 -59.92
CA ILE A 508 6.52 1.44 -60.49
C ILE A 508 5.04 1.68 -60.73
N LEU A 509 4.66 1.65 -62.01
CA LEU A 509 3.30 1.89 -62.47
C LEU A 509 2.39 0.68 -62.23
N GLN A 510 1.09 0.87 -62.44
CA GLN A 510 0.05 -0.14 -62.21
C GLN A 510 0.26 -1.41 -63.06
N ASN A 511 0.88 -1.27 -64.23
CA ASN A 511 1.20 -2.36 -65.16
C ASN A 511 2.54 -3.06 -64.83
N GLY A 512 3.24 -2.64 -63.78
CA GLY A 512 4.54 -3.16 -63.38
C GLY A 512 5.74 -2.50 -64.06
N ASN A 513 5.53 -1.60 -65.02
CA ASN A 513 6.63 -0.90 -65.70
C ASN A 513 7.33 0.09 -64.75
N GLU A 514 8.65 0.17 -64.85
CA GLU A 514 9.46 1.16 -64.16
C GLU A 514 9.56 2.46 -64.96
N THR A 515 9.41 3.59 -64.28
CA THR A 515 9.71 4.93 -64.81
C THR A 515 10.40 5.77 -63.74
N THR A 516 10.78 6.99 -64.06
CA THR A 516 11.32 7.95 -63.08
C THR A 516 10.22 8.90 -62.61
N TRP A 517 10.35 9.38 -61.38
CA TRP A 517 9.49 10.43 -60.86
C TRP A 517 10.31 11.55 -60.24
N THR A 518 9.72 12.74 -60.24
CA THR A 518 10.23 13.91 -59.54
C THR A 518 9.10 14.57 -58.76
N ALA A 519 9.42 15.22 -57.65
CA ALA A 519 8.46 16.08 -56.96
C ALA A 519 9.11 17.38 -56.53
N ILE A 520 8.59 18.48 -57.03
CA ILE A 520 9.13 19.83 -56.81
C ILE A 520 8.22 20.56 -55.84
N LYS A 521 8.77 21.09 -54.74
CA LYS A 521 8.00 21.85 -53.75
C LYS A 521 7.43 23.13 -54.37
N LYS A 522 6.10 23.29 -54.33
CA LYS A 522 5.33 24.38 -54.93
C LYS A 522 4.84 25.40 -53.90
N GLY A 523 4.61 24.96 -52.66
CA GLY A 523 4.11 25.82 -51.57
C GLY A 523 4.54 25.30 -50.21
N GLU A 524 4.68 26.21 -49.25
CA GLU A 524 4.93 25.86 -47.86
C GLU A 524 3.68 25.25 -47.21
N HIS A 525 3.90 24.43 -46.18
CA HIS A 525 2.81 23.99 -45.33
C HIS A 525 2.29 25.21 -44.56
N GLU A 526 1.04 25.61 -44.77
CA GLU A 526 0.38 26.60 -43.91
C GLU A 526 0.31 26.02 -42.49
N ILE A 527 1.15 26.56 -41.60
CA ILE A 527 1.03 26.29 -40.17
C ILE A 527 -0.31 26.90 -39.75
N LYS A 528 -1.34 26.07 -39.58
CA LYS A 528 -2.51 26.46 -38.80
C LYS A 528 -2.01 26.74 -37.39
N VAL A 529 -1.76 28.01 -37.10
CA VAL A 529 -1.60 28.48 -35.74
C VAL A 529 -2.98 28.31 -35.11
N ASP A 530 -3.14 27.26 -34.32
CA ASP A 530 -4.29 27.06 -33.43
C ASP A 530 -4.32 28.25 -32.46
N LYS A 531 -4.98 29.34 -32.86
CA LYS A 531 -4.95 30.62 -32.15
C LYS A 531 -5.80 30.65 -30.87
N ASP A 532 -6.44 29.54 -30.50
CA ASP A 532 -7.40 29.51 -29.39
C ASP A 532 -7.27 28.31 -28.43
N LYS A 533 -6.11 27.64 -28.34
CA LYS A 533 -5.89 26.72 -27.20
C LYS A 533 -5.59 27.53 -25.94
N LYS A 534 -6.64 27.80 -25.15
CA LYS A 534 -6.50 28.29 -23.77
C LYS A 534 -5.50 27.42 -23.03
N GLU A 535 -4.56 28.04 -22.32
CA GLU A 535 -3.63 27.30 -21.47
C GLU A 535 -4.41 26.40 -20.51
N PRO A 536 -4.02 25.12 -20.36
CA PRO A 536 -4.70 24.20 -19.48
C PRO A 536 -4.60 24.71 -18.05
N LYS A 537 -5.75 24.86 -17.39
CA LYS A 537 -5.81 25.24 -15.98
C LYS A 537 -5.58 24.00 -15.12
N VAL A 538 -4.81 24.15 -14.05
CA VAL A 538 -4.65 23.08 -13.05
C VAL A 538 -6.03 22.79 -12.45
N PRO A 539 -6.49 21.53 -12.44
CA PRO A 539 -7.74 21.17 -11.78
C PRO A 539 -7.74 21.58 -10.31
N ILE A 540 -8.92 21.78 -9.73
CA ILE A 540 -9.03 22.01 -8.29
C ILE A 540 -9.01 20.64 -7.61
N MET A 541 -8.17 20.50 -6.58
CA MET A 541 -8.16 19.30 -5.75
C MET A 541 -9.40 19.27 -4.85
N TYR A 542 -10.13 18.17 -4.84
CA TYR A 542 -11.19 17.97 -3.83
C TYR A 542 -10.55 17.81 -2.45
N PRO A 543 -11.14 18.41 -1.40
CA PRO A 543 -10.58 18.31 -0.06
C PRO A 543 -10.56 16.85 0.42
N VAL A 544 -9.48 16.49 1.10
CA VAL A 544 -9.36 15.22 1.81
C VAL A 544 -10.42 15.18 2.91
N THR A 545 -11.15 14.07 2.99
CA THR A 545 -12.07 13.79 4.10
C THR A 545 -11.48 12.74 5.03
N PHE A 546 -12.04 12.60 6.23
CA PHE A 546 -11.56 11.71 7.28
C PHE A 546 -12.65 10.70 7.64
N PRO A 547 -12.57 9.45 7.14
CA PRO A 547 -11.64 8.94 6.11
C PRO A 547 -11.98 9.47 4.71
N ASN A 548 -11.10 9.25 3.73
CA ASN A 548 -11.20 9.84 2.39
C ASN A 548 -12.20 9.12 1.47
N MET A 549 -13.44 8.97 1.94
CA MET A 549 -14.52 8.27 1.25
C MET A 549 -15.89 8.88 1.58
N ALA A 550 -16.97 8.24 1.09
CA ALA A 550 -18.34 8.64 1.43
C ALA A 550 -18.55 8.62 2.96
N TYR A 551 -19.32 9.58 3.47
CA TYR A 551 -19.54 9.83 4.91
C TYR A 551 -18.27 10.20 5.70
N GLY A 552 -17.16 10.51 5.01
CA GLY A 552 -15.97 11.07 5.64
C GLY A 552 -16.18 12.50 6.12
N ASN A 553 -15.61 12.85 7.27
CA ASN A 553 -15.71 14.20 7.82
C ASN A 553 -14.76 15.16 7.08
N SER A 554 -15.16 16.43 6.89
CA SER A 554 -14.27 17.45 6.29
C SER A 554 -13.08 17.84 7.17
N SER A 555 -13.15 17.52 8.46
CA SER A 555 -12.07 17.65 9.44
C SER A 555 -12.25 16.60 10.53
N LYS A 556 -11.19 16.29 11.29
CA LYS A 556 -11.32 15.37 12.43
C LYS A 556 -12.37 15.91 13.42
N PRO A 557 -13.38 15.11 13.81
CA PRO A 557 -14.36 15.49 14.84
C PRO A 557 -13.69 15.95 16.13
N LYS A 558 -14.28 16.94 16.80
CA LYS A 558 -13.73 17.54 18.03
C LYS A 558 -14.66 17.31 19.20
N GLN A 559 -14.07 17.30 20.38
CA GLN A 559 -14.81 17.14 21.63
C GLN A 559 -15.68 18.37 21.90
N GLU A 560 -16.91 18.12 22.36
CA GLU A 560 -17.88 19.15 22.70
C GLU A 560 -18.27 19.03 24.19
N THR A 561 -18.62 20.16 24.82
CA THR A 561 -19.37 20.13 26.08
C THR A 561 -20.84 20.03 25.72
N ILE A 562 -21.53 18.99 26.17
CA ILE A 562 -22.89 18.65 25.73
C ILE A 562 -23.79 18.51 26.96
N LEU A 563 -24.96 19.14 26.92
CA LEU A 563 -25.99 18.98 27.95
C LEU A 563 -27.23 18.36 27.30
N PHE A 564 -27.47 17.09 27.57
CA PHE A 564 -28.73 16.45 27.21
C PHE A 564 -29.77 16.84 28.25
N LYS A 565 -30.91 17.39 27.82
CA LYS A 565 -31.96 17.86 28.72
C LYS A 565 -33.22 17.01 28.63
N ASN A 566 -33.81 16.70 29.77
CA ASN A 566 -35.12 16.06 29.88
C ASN A 566 -35.22 14.66 29.22
N ALA A 567 -34.15 13.87 29.25
CA ALA A 567 -34.12 12.53 28.70
C ALA A 567 -34.75 11.49 29.64
N THR A 568 -35.15 10.34 29.08
CA THR A 568 -35.23 9.09 29.85
C THR A 568 -33.85 8.41 29.85
N VAL A 569 -33.15 8.48 30.98
CA VAL A 569 -31.75 8.03 31.12
C VAL A 569 -31.70 6.61 31.65
N TRP A 570 -31.12 5.70 30.87
CA TRP A 570 -30.83 4.32 31.28
C TRP A 570 -29.45 4.29 31.93
N THR A 571 -29.41 4.28 33.26
CA THR A 571 -28.12 4.44 33.97
C THR A 571 -27.23 3.20 33.87
N GLY A 572 -27.80 1.99 33.82
CA GLY A 572 -27.04 0.74 33.95
C GLY A 572 -26.37 0.62 35.33
N GLU A 573 -26.90 1.32 36.32
CA GLU A 573 -26.45 1.35 37.70
C GLU A 573 -27.66 1.16 38.62
N LYS A 574 -27.43 1.13 39.93
CA LYS A 574 -28.49 0.94 40.94
C LYS A 574 -29.66 1.96 40.86
N ASP A 575 -29.43 3.10 40.22
CA ASP A 575 -30.42 4.18 40.09
C ASP A 575 -31.45 3.87 38.99
N GLY A 576 -31.23 2.82 38.18
CA GLY A 576 -32.19 2.31 37.20
C GLY A 576 -32.44 3.28 36.03
N ILE A 577 -33.70 3.37 35.60
CA ILE A 577 -34.13 4.27 34.52
C ILE A 577 -34.70 5.56 35.11
N LEU A 578 -34.04 6.68 34.85
CA LEU A 578 -34.41 8.01 35.35
C LEU A 578 -35.20 8.80 34.29
N LYS A 579 -36.39 9.28 34.63
CA LYS A 579 -37.21 10.11 33.72
C LYS A 579 -36.89 11.59 33.91
N GLU A 580 -37.11 12.38 32.86
CA GLU A 580 -36.97 13.85 32.89
C GLU A 580 -35.61 14.31 33.47
N THR A 581 -34.55 13.65 33.02
CA THR A 581 -33.21 13.80 33.61
C THR A 581 -32.25 14.44 32.62
N ASP A 582 -31.44 15.36 33.13
CA ASP A 582 -30.38 16.02 32.39
C ASP A 582 -29.05 15.29 32.63
N VAL A 583 -28.21 15.23 31.59
CA VAL A 583 -26.85 14.68 31.65
C VAL A 583 -25.87 15.66 31.01
N LEU A 584 -24.89 16.12 31.80
CA LEU A 584 -23.82 16.98 31.34
C LEU A 584 -22.56 16.17 31.04
N VAL A 585 -22.08 16.32 29.82
CA VAL A 585 -20.82 15.80 29.32
C VAL A 585 -19.83 16.96 29.14
N GLU A 586 -18.64 16.81 29.71
CA GLU A 586 -17.56 17.80 29.64
C GLU A 586 -16.22 17.08 29.71
N ASN A 587 -15.21 17.57 28.96
CA ASN A 587 -13.87 16.99 28.96
C ASN A 587 -13.83 15.47 28.64
N GLY A 588 -14.76 15.02 27.79
CA GLY A 588 -14.92 13.64 27.40
C GLY A 588 -15.48 12.71 28.48
N LYS A 589 -16.00 13.28 29.57
CA LYS A 589 -16.54 12.56 30.72
C LYS A 589 -17.98 12.96 31.01
N ILE A 590 -18.72 12.06 31.66
CA ILE A 590 -20.00 12.40 32.29
C ILE A 590 -19.69 13.12 33.60
N VAL A 591 -20.10 14.38 33.74
CA VAL A 591 -19.74 15.21 34.91
C VAL A 591 -20.90 15.44 35.87
N LYS A 592 -22.15 15.48 35.38
CA LYS A 592 -23.35 15.63 36.21
C LYS A 592 -24.55 14.89 35.62
N ILE A 593 -25.37 14.33 36.49
CA ILE A 593 -26.65 13.68 36.20
C ILE A 593 -27.66 14.23 37.22
N GLY A 594 -28.83 14.67 36.77
CA GLY A 594 -29.85 15.22 37.66
C GLY A 594 -30.87 16.08 36.93
N LYS A 595 -31.74 16.78 37.66
CA LYS A 595 -32.73 17.69 37.08
C LYS A 595 -32.22 19.13 37.06
N ASN A 596 -32.66 19.91 36.07
CA ASN A 596 -32.41 21.35 35.97
C ASN A 596 -30.92 21.72 35.98
N ILE A 597 -30.09 20.94 35.28
CA ILE A 597 -28.67 21.24 35.15
C ILE A 597 -28.52 22.49 34.27
N PHE A 598 -27.78 23.47 34.77
CA PHE A 598 -27.35 24.63 34.01
C PHE A 598 -25.87 24.52 33.64
N SER A 599 -25.55 24.77 32.38
CA SER A 599 -24.18 24.95 31.90
C SER A 599 -24.17 26.03 30.82
N SER A 600 -23.39 27.09 31.03
CA SER A 600 -23.31 28.23 30.10
C SER A 600 -22.56 27.91 28.81
N ASN A 601 -21.68 26.91 28.84
CA ASN A 601 -20.75 26.58 27.76
C ASN A 601 -21.12 25.27 27.05
N ALA A 602 -22.19 24.59 27.49
CA ALA A 602 -22.64 23.34 26.89
C ALA A 602 -23.56 23.61 25.70
N LYS A 603 -23.36 22.84 24.63
CA LYS A 603 -24.35 22.65 23.59
C LYS A 603 -25.54 21.90 24.18
N SER A 604 -26.66 22.60 24.33
CA SER A 604 -27.90 22.01 24.82
C SER A 604 -28.55 21.16 23.74
N ILE A 605 -28.87 19.91 24.07
CA ILE A 605 -29.63 18.99 23.23
C ILE A 605 -30.94 18.68 23.94
N ASP A 606 -32.06 19.01 23.30
CA ASP A 606 -33.37 18.63 23.80
C ASP A 606 -33.59 17.12 23.57
N ALA A 607 -33.68 16.40 24.69
CA ALA A 607 -33.93 14.97 24.74
C ALA A 607 -35.33 14.64 25.29
N THR A 608 -36.25 15.61 25.28
CA THR A 608 -37.66 15.39 25.63
C THR A 608 -38.26 14.27 24.80
N GLY A 609 -38.83 13.26 25.47
CA GLY A 609 -39.42 12.08 24.82
C GLY A 609 -38.41 11.09 24.24
N LYS A 610 -37.11 11.32 24.43
CA LYS A 610 -36.02 10.48 23.92
C LYS A 610 -35.36 9.68 25.05
N HIS A 611 -34.58 8.67 24.67
CA HIS A 611 -33.85 7.83 25.62
C HIS A 611 -32.34 8.05 25.50
N LEU A 612 -31.66 8.27 26.62
CA LEU A 612 -30.19 8.36 26.67
C LEU A 612 -29.64 7.10 27.34
N THR A 613 -28.73 6.42 26.67
CA THR A 613 -28.11 5.18 27.15
C THR A 613 -26.59 5.27 27.13
N ALA A 614 -25.92 4.37 27.85
CA ALA A 614 -24.53 4.05 27.54
C ALA A 614 -24.45 3.51 26.10
N GLY A 615 -23.32 3.75 25.43
CA GLY A 615 -23.05 3.19 24.11
C GLY A 615 -22.94 1.67 24.13
N ILE A 616 -23.39 1.04 23.05
CA ILE A 616 -23.26 -0.42 22.88
C ILE A 616 -21.78 -0.78 22.76
N ILE A 617 -21.41 -1.90 23.40
CA ILE A 617 -20.07 -2.49 23.36
C ILE A 617 -20.21 -3.90 22.78
N ASP A 618 -19.62 -4.12 21.61
CA ASP A 618 -19.59 -5.44 20.99
C ASP A 618 -18.39 -6.25 21.52
N GLU A 619 -18.66 -7.32 22.27
CA GLU A 619 -17.61 -8.15 22.89
C GLU A 619 -16.87 -9.03 21.88
N HIS A 620 -17.47 -9.30 20.71
CA HIS A 620 -16.85 -10.12 19.68
C HIS A 620 -17.19 -9.56 18.30
N SER A 621 -16.20 -8.95 17.65
CA SER A 621 -16.35 -8.39 16.31
C SER A 621 -15.17 -8.68 15.39
N HIS A 622 -15.45 -8.68 14.08
CA HIS A 622 -14.48 -8.84 12.98
C HIS A 622 -14.44 -7.63 12.03
N ILE A 623 -15.12 -6.54 12.37
CA ILE A 623 -15.05 -5.28 11.62
C ILE A 623 -13.68 -4.62 11.80
N ALA A 624 -13.34 -3.67 10.92
CA ALA A 624 -12.16 -2.83 11.05
C ALA A 624 -10.84 -3.62 11.17
N ILE A 625 -10.71 -4.72 10.43
CA ILE A 625 -9.48 -5.52 10.32
C ILE A 625 -8.98 -5.49 8.87
N SER A 626 -7.69 -5.22 8.66
CA SER A 626 -7.03 -5.22 7.34
C SER A 626 -6.43 -6.59 7.05
N ASN A 627 -6.72 -7.12 5.86
CA ASN A 627 -5.92 -8.20 5.24
C ASN A 627 -5.79 -9.45 6.13
N GLY A 628 -6.93 -10.05 6.46
CA GLY A 628 -7.04 -11.34 7.17
C GLY A 628 -7.43 -11.20 8.63
N VAL A 629 -8.48 -11.92 9.04
CA VAL A 629 -8.94 -12.00 10.45
C VAL A 629 -8.34 -13.19 11.21
N ASN A 630 -7.88 -14.22 10.49
CA ASN A 630 -7.16 -15.35 11.06
C ASN A 630 -5.77 -15.46 10.43
N GLU A 631 -4.78 -15.80 11.25
CA GLU A 631 -3.51 -16.37 10.78
C GLU A 631 -3.62 -17.90 10.80
N GLY A 632 -4.09 -18.51 9.71
CA GLY A 632 -4.35 -19.95 9.61
C GLY A 632 -3.14 -20.80 9.23
N GLY A 633 -1.96 -20.19 9.04
CA GLY A 633 -0.74 -20.87 8.63
C GLY A 633 -0.13 -21.81 9.68
N GLN A 634 -0.67 -21.82 10.90
CA GLN A 634 -0.23 -22.63 12.06
C GLN A 634 -1.44 -23.06 12.91
N ASN A 635 -1.25 -23.91 13.92
CA ASN A 635 -2.33 -24.29 14.86
C ASN A 635 -2.37 -23.45 16.14
N SER A 636 -1.34 -22.67 16.38
CA SER A 636 -1.30 -21.57 17.32
C SER A 636 -0.75 -20.36 16.56
N SER A 637 -1.24 -19.19 16.93
CA SER A 637 -0.89 -17.91 16.32
C SER A 637 -0.82 -16.83 17.41
N ALA A 638 -0.40 -17.22 18.62
CA ALA A 638 -0.43 -16.34 19.78
C ALA A 638 0.46 -15.10 19.60
N GLU A 639 1.46 -15.19 18.74
CA GLU A 639 2.39 -14.12 18.38
C GLU A 639 1.76 -12.99 17.58
N VAL A 640 0.67 -13.23 16.84
CA VAL A 640 0.03 -12.18 16.03
C VAL A 640 -0.91 -11.31 16.87
N THR A 641 -1.23 -10.11 16.39
CA THR A 641 -2.18 -9.22 17.08
C THR A 641 -3.05 -8.43 16.09
N ILE A 642 -4.34 -8.33 16.41
CA ILE A 642 -5.28 -7.47 15.69
C ILE A 642 -4.91 -5.99 15.84
N GLU A 643 -4.21 -5.60 16.93
CA GLU A 643 -3.79 -4.19 17.15
C GLU A 643 -2.90 -3.66 16.02
N ASP A 644 -2.21 -4.55 15.30
CA ASP A 644 -1.37 -4.19 14.15
C ASP A 644 -2.16 -3.93 12.87
N VAL A 645 -3.35 -4.51 12.77
CA VAL A 645 -4.13 -4.55 11.52
C VAL A 645 -5.49 -3.87 11.65
N VAL A 646 -5.66 -3.01 12.65
CA VAL A 646 -6.86 -2.15 12.74
C VAL A 646 -6.98 -1.30 11.47
N ASN A 647 -8.15 -1.36 10.84
CA ASN A 647 -8.52 -0.63 9.64
C ASN A 647 -9.44 0.54 10.01
N SER A 648 -8.87 1.73 10.18
CA SER A 648 -9.63 2.95 10.49
C SER A 648 -10.53 3.45 9.36
N ASP A 649 -10.41 2.87 8.16
CA ASP A 649 -11.15 3.29 6.96
C ASP A 649 -12.30 2.32 6.63
N ASP A 650 -12.62 1.37 7.52
CA ASP A 650 -13.73 0.44 7.33
C ASP A 650 -15.09 1.14 7.51
N ILE A 651 -15.89 1.21 6.45
CA ILE A 651 -17.23 1.80 6.46
C ILE A 651 -18.18 1.18 7.50
N ASN A 652 -17.92 -0.05 7.94
CA ASN A 652 -18.72 -0.69 8.98
C ASN A 652 -18.56 0.01 10.34
N ILE A 653 -17.50 0.80 10.57
CA ILE A 653 -17.37 1.70 11.73
C ILE A 653 -18.50 2.73 11.72
N TYR A 654 -18.68 3.45 10.61
CA TYR A 654 -19.76 4.45 10.47
C TYR A 654 -21.15 3.80 10.61
N ARG A 655 -21.34 2.62 10.01
CA ARG A 655 -22.60 1.87 10.12
C ARG A 655 -22.90 1.43 11.56
N ASN A 656 -21.88 1.00 12.30
CA ASN A 656 -22.00 0.63 13.70
C ASN A 656 -22.34 1.82 14.60
N LEU A 657 -21.70 2.98 14.35
CA LEU A 657 -22.05 4.23 15.02
C LEU A 657 -23.52 4.61 14.78
N SER A 658 -24.06 4.40 13.58
CA SER A 658 -25.50 4.62 13.29
C SER A 658 -26.45 3.67 14.04
N GLY A 659 -25.93 2.54 14.52
CA GLY A 659 -26.63 1.58 15.38
C GLY A 659 -26.38 1.77 16.87
N GLY A 660 -25.70 2.85 17.30
CA GLY A 660 -25.38 3.12 18.70
C GLY A 660 -24.20 2.32 19.27
N VAL A 661 -23.42 1.63 18.43
CA VAL A 661 -22.19 0.95 18.86
C VAL A 661 -21.07 1.95 18.97
N THR A 662 -20.40 1.95 20.13
CA THR A 662 -19.34 2.91 20.47
C THR A 662 -17.96 2.25 20.57
N SER A 663 -17.92 0.99 20.98
CA SER A 663 -16.69 0.23 21.17
C SER A 663 -16.87 -1.21 20.71
N ALA A 664 -15.77 -1.83 20.30
CA ALA A 664 -15.75 -3.23 19.91
C ALA A 664 -14.44 -3.90 20.35
N ASN A 665 -14.52 -5.17 20.72
CA ASN A 665 -13.36 -6.02 20.89
C ASN A 665 -13.14 -6.81 19.60
N LEU A 666 -12.14 -6.38 18.83
CA LEU A 666 -11.78 -6.97 17.55
C LEU A 666 -10.96 -8.23 17.79
N LEU A 667 -11.43 -9.35 17.26
CA LEU A 667 -10.88 -10.66 17.55
C LEU A 667 -10.42 -11.38 16.30
N HIS A 668 -9.46 -12.28 16.50
CA HIS A 668 -9.30 -13.40 15.59
C HIS A 668 -10.59 -14.20 15.47
N GLY A 669 -10.73 -14.90 14.36
CA GLY A 669 -11.78 -15.87 14.16
C GLY A 669 -11.57 -17.14 14.99
N SER A 670 -11.95 -18.29 14.44
CA SER A 670 -11.94 -19.61 15.09
C SER A 670 -11.20 -20.67 14.27
N ALA A 671 -10.26 -20.25 13.41
CA ALA A 671 -9.48 -21.17 12.58
C ALA A 671 -8.54 -22.07 13.40
N ASN A 672 -8.01 -21.54 14.52
CA ASN A 672 -6.97 -22.17 15.33
C ASN A 672 -7.44 -22.40 16.77
N PRO A 673 -7.03 -23.49 17.43
CA PRO A 673 -7.18 -23.62 18.88
C PRO A 673 -6.69 -22.38 19.64
N ILE A 674 -5.46 -21.93 19.35
CA ILE A 674 -4.91 -20.68 19.88
C ILE A 674 -4.85 -19.69 18.71
N GLY A 675 -5.82 -18.78 18.68
CA GLY A 675 -5.83 -17.65 17.74
C GLY A 675 -4.80 -16.58 18.14
N GLY A 676 -5.01 -15.36 17.66
CA GLY A 676 -4.16 -14.22 17.97
C GLY A 676 -4.75 -13.27 19.01
N ARG A 677 -3.92 -12.30 19.38
CA ARG A 677 -4.23 -11.27 20.39
C ARG A 677 -5.28 -10.30 19.88
N ALA A 678 -6.23 -9.93 20.74
CA ALA A 678 -7.34 -9.04 20.43
C ALA A 678 -6.93 -7.56 20.41
N ALA A 679 -7.79 -6.71 19.84
CA ALA A 679 -7.70 -5.25 19.95
C ALA A 679 -9.03 -4.67 20.46
N PHE A 680 -9.01 -4.01 21.62
CA PHE A 680 -10.16 -3.24 22.08
C PHE A 680 -10.10 -1.82 21.51
N VAL A 681 -11.13 -1.44 20.74
CA VAL A 681 -11.19 -0.16 20.04
C VAL A 681 -12.45 0.63 20.42
N LYS A 682 -12.29 1.96 20.46
CA LYS A 682 -13.42 2.88 20.34
C LYS A 682 -13.60 3.26 18.86
N LEU A 683 -14.84 3.28 18.37
CA LEU A 683 -15.17 3.45 16.95
C LEU A 683 -15.04 4.90 16.46
N LYS A 684 -13.83 5.47 16.56
CA LYS A 684 -13.54 6.88 16.25
C LYS A 684 -13.39 7.14 14.74
N TRP A 685 -14.52 7.17 14.02
CA TRP A 685 -14.56 7.38 12.56
C TRP A 685 -13.77 8.63 12.11
N GLY A 686 -12.76 8.41 11.26
CA GLY A 686 -11.88 9.45 10.71
C GLY A 686 -10.51 9.59 11.41
N PHE A 687 -10.33 8.98 12.58
CA PHE A 687 -9.06 8.97 13.31
C PHE A 687 -8.10 7.89 12.76
N SER A 688 -6.84 7.88 13.22
CA SER A 688 -5.88 6.83 12.86
C SER A 688 -6.15 5.51 13.62
N PRO A 689 -5.60 4.37 13.16
CA PRO A 689 -5.71 3.10 13.89
C PRO A 689 -5.25 3.20 15.36
N ASP A 690 -4.14 3.87 15.63
CA ASP A 690 -3.60 4.05 16.99
C ASP A 690 -4.48 4.92 17.88
N GLU A 691 -5.20 5.88 17.32
CA GLU A 691 -6.13 6.75 18.05
C GLU A 691 -7.44 6.01 18.42
N MET A 692 -7.78 4.93 17.71
CA MET A 692 -8.92 4.06 18.02
C MET A 692 -8.62 3.07 19.16
N LEU A 693 -7.36 2.65 19.32
CA LEU A 693 -6.95 1.69 20.34
C LEU A 693 -7.06 2.27 21.75
N VAL A 694 -7.65 1.51 22.67
CA VAL A 694 -7.65 1.84 24.11
C VAL A 694 -6.42 1.23 24.76
N LYS A 695 -5.33 2.00 24.81
CA LYS A 695 -3.99 1.51 25.16
C LYS A 695 -3.89 0.83 26.54
N ASP A 696 -4.67 1.30 27.51
CA ASP A 696 -4.70 0.77 28.87
C ASP A 696 -5.84 -0.21 29.14
N ALA A 697 -6.55 -0.66 28.09
CA ALA A 697 -7.50 -1.75 28.22
C ALA A 697 -6.77 -3.07 28.55
N PRO A 698 -7.39 -3.96 29.35
CA PRO A 698 -6.86 -5.29 29.59
C PRO A 698 -6.62 -6.07 28.29
N LYS A 699 -5.59 -6.91 28.28
CA LYS A 699 -5.15 -7.61 27.07
C LYS A 699 -5.85 -8.95 26.93
N TYR A 700 -6.32 -9.24 25.72
CA TYR A 700 -7.06 -10.46 25.41
C TYR A 700 -6.40 -11.27 24.30
N ILE A 701 -6.73 -12.55 24.24
CA ILE A 701 -6.38 -13.48 23.16
C ILE A 701 -7.57 -14.39 22.86
N LYS A 702 -7.77 -14.67 21.56
CA LYS A 702 -8.82 -15.55 21.09
C LYS A 702 -8.37 -17.01 21.15
N PHE A 703 -9.15 -17.85 21.81
CA PHE A 703 -9.08 -19.31 21.70
C PHE A 703 -10.30 -19.83 20.93
N ALA A 704 -10.24 -21.07 20.46
CA ALA A 704 -11.40 -21.72 19.84
C ALA A 704 -11.47 -23.23 20.08
N LEU A 705 -12.70 -23.73 20.15
CA LEU A 705 -13.04 -25.15 20.32
C LEU A 705 -13.89 -25.61 19.12
N GLY A 706 -14.29 -26.88 19.11
CA GLY A 706 -15.33 -27.36 18.19
C GLY A 706 -14.87 -27.81 16.81
N GLU A 707 -15.83 -27.83 15.90
CA GLU A 707 -15.69 -28.35 14.53
C GLU A 707 -14.69 -27.57 13.68
N ASN A 708 -14.54 -26.28 13.95
CA ASN A 708 -13.69 -25.35 13.20
C ASN A 708 -12.20 -25.67 13.37
N VAL A 709 -11.75 -25.73 14.62
CA VAL A 709 -10.32 -25.91 14.95
C VAL A 709 -9.80 -27.30 14.63
N LYS A 710 -10.69 -28.29 14.52
CA LYS A 710 -10.39 -29.64 14.01
C LYS A 710 -10.61 -29.81 12.50
N GLN A 711 -10.94 -28.71 11.79
CA GLN A 711 -11.08 -28.63 10.33
C GLN A 711 -12.10 -29.61 9.71
N SER A 712 -13.25 -29.80 10.37
CA SER A 712 -14.24 -30.83 10.00
C SER A 712 -14.78 -30.71 8.58
N ASN A 713 -14.84 -29.48 8.02
CA ASN A 713 -15.42 -29.19 6.71
C ASN A 713 -14.37 -28.84 5.64
N TRP A 714 -13.09 -29.12 5.86
CA TRP A 714 -12.00 -28.68 4.97
C TRP A 714 -11.58 -29.73 3.94
N GLY A 715 -12.22 -30.91 3.97
CA GLY A 715 -11.96 -32.01 3.04
C GLY A 715 -10.70 -32.83 3.35
N ASP A 716 -10.50 -33.91 2.59
CA ASP A 716 -9.46 -34.91 2.88
C ASP A 716 -8.03 -34.36 2.72
N ASN A 717 -7.83 -33.36 1.86
CA ASN A 717 -6.51 -32.79 1.60
C ASN A 717 -6.02 -31.86 2.73
N ALA A 718 -6.87 -31.49 3.69
CA ALA A 718 -6.53 -30.62 4.82
C ALA A 718 -6.23 -31.39 6.13
N ARG A 719 -5.97 -32.71 6.04
CA ARG A 719 -5.75 -33.59 7.21
C ARG A 719 -4.31 -33.66 7.73
N ASN A 720 -3.39 -32.91 7.13
CA ASN A 720 -1.97 -32.92 7.47
C ASN A 720 -1.57 -31.91 8.57
N ARG A 721 -2.55 -31.30 9.26
CA ARG A 721 -2.34 -30.42 10.41
C ARG A 721 -2.98 -31.02 11.66
N PHE A 722 -2.23 -31.06 12.76
CA PHE A 722 -2.79 -31.36 14.08
C PHE A 722 -3.45 -30.10 14.68
N PRO A 723 -4.68 -30.16 15.23
CA PRO A 723 -5.48 -31.34 15.54
C PRO A 723 -6.58 -31.66 14.50
N GLN A 724 -7.01 -32.93 14.46
CA GLN A 724 -8.13 -33.43 13.61
C GLN A 724 -9.27 -34.06 14.44
N SER A 725 -9.21 -33.92 15.77
CA SER A 725 -10.22 -34.46 16.72
C SER A 725 -10.35 -33.55 17.93
N ARG A 726 -11.47 -33.63 18.67
CA ARG A 726 -11.69 -32.85 19.91
C ARG A 726 -10.67 -33.20 21.01
N MET A 727 -10.26 -34.46 21.12
CA MET A 727 -9.17 -34.86 22.04
C MET A 727 -7.84 -34.24 21.62
N GLY A 728 -7.59 -34.14 20.31
CA GLY A 728 -6.43 -33.42 19.79
C GLY A 728 -6.44 -31.94 20.16
N VAL A 729 -7.60 -31.30 20.20
CA VAL A 729 -7.73 -29.90 20.62
C VAL A 729 -7.32 -29.72 22.09
N GLU A 730 -7.76 -30.59 23.01
CA GLU A 730 -7.28 -30.59 24.40
C GLU A 730 -5.75 -30.75 24.45
N GLN A 731 -5.22 -31.72 23.70
CA GLN A 731 -3.78 -31.99 23.66
C GLN A 731 -2.96 -30.81 23.10
N VAL A 732 -3.50 -30.01 22.18
CA VAL A 732 -2.86 -28.77 21.72
C VAL A 732 -2.67 -27.81 22.90
N TYR A 733 -3.71 -27.54 23.68
CA TYR A 733 -3.59 -26.64 24.83
C TYR A 733 -2.62 -27.17 25.88
N GLU A 734 -2.68 -28.47 26.18
CA GLU A 734 -1.74 -29.13 27.10
C GLU A 734 -0.27 -28.95 26.66
N ASP A 735 0.04 -29.16 25.37
CA ASP A 735 1.39 -28.97 24.83
C ASP A 735 1.87 -27.52 24.96
N TYR A 736 1.05 -26.57 24.49
CA TYR A 736 1.42 -25.15 24.48
C TYR A 736 1.64 -24.58 25.89
N PHE A 737 0.78 -24.91 26.85
CA PHE A 737 0.97 -24.43 28.23
C PHE A 737 2.12 -25.13 28.94
N SER A 738 2.38 -26.41 28.67
CA SER A 738 3.58 -27.10 29.16
C SER A 738 4.87 -26.45 28.63
N ARG A 739 4.91 -26.10 27.34
CA ARG A 739 6.03 -25.38 26.72
C ARG A 739 6.18 -23.97 27.27
N ALA A 740 5.08 -23.25 27.53
CA ALA A 740 5.13 -21.93 28.16
C ALA A 740 5.72 -21.97 29.58
N ILE A 741 5.39 -23.00 30.38
CA ILE A 741 6.01 -23.22 31.69
C ILE A 741 7.51 -23.50 31.55
N ALA A 742 7.92 -24.35 30.59
CA ALA A 742 9.33 -24.61 30.32
C ALA A 742 10.08 -23.32 29.95
N TYR A 743 9.51 -22.52 29.06
CA TYR A 743 10.03 -21.21 28.67
C TYR A 743 10.18 -20.25 29.86
N GLN A 744 9.16 -20.15 30.74
CA GLN A 744 9.27 -19.36 31.97
C GLN A 744 10.41 -19.82 32.88
N ASN A 745 10.58 -21.14 33.01
CA ASN A 745 11.65 -21.73 33.83
C ASN A 745 13.04 -21.44 33.24
N GLU A 746 13.22 -21.49 31.93
CA GLU A 746 14.46 -21.11 31.25
C GLU A 746 14.82 -19.64 31.52
N TRP A 747 13.85 -18.73 31.35
CA TRP A 747 14.05 -17.30 31.63
C TRP A 747 14.28 -17.01 33.12
N LYS A 748 13.65 -17.74 34.02
CA LYS A 748 13.88 -17.63 35.46
C LYS A 748 15.26 -18.14 35.84
N ALA A 749 15.69 -19.28 35.30
CA ALA A 749 17.03 -19.84 35.50
C ALA A 749 18.11 -18.89 34.96
N PHE A 750 17.87 -18.30 33.78
CA PHE A 750 18.66 -17.19 33.29
C PHE A 750 18.65 -16.05 34.31
N LYS A 751 17.54 -15.37 34.59
CA LYS A 751 17.51 -14.19 35.47
C LYS A 751 18.12 -14.39 36.87
N SER A 752 18.05 -15.59 37.43
CA SER A 752 18.57 -15.92 38.77
C SER A 752 20.03 -16.45 38.81
N GLY A 753 20.59 -16.87 37.68
CA GLY A 753 21.95 -17.44 37.63
C GLY A 753 23.06 -16.40 37.77
N ASN A 754 24.13 -16.76 38.49
CA ASN A 754 25.37 -15.98 38.62
C ASN A 754 26.49 -16.63 37.78
N GLY A 755 27.05 -15.93 36.79
CA GLY A 755 28.21 -16.43 36.03
C GLY A 755 28.45 -15.74 34.68
N LYS A 756 29.68 -15.87 34.15
CA LYS A 756 30.12 -15.32 32.86
C LYS A 756 29.71 -16.15 31.62
N ASN A 757 29.28 -17.41 31.81
CA ASN A 757 28.91 -18.34 30.72
C ASN A 757 27.38 -18.49 30.56
N LYS A 758 26.65 -17.40 30.77
CA LYS A 758 25.20 -17.38 30.78
C LYS A 758 24.66 -17.24 29.36
N ILE A 759 24.01 -18.28 28.85
CA ILE A 759 23.38 -18.27 27.53
C ILE A 759 21.98 -17.70 27.68
N GLU A 760 21.68 -16.61 26.96
CA GLU A 760 20.35 -16.01 26.94
C GLU A 760 19.38 -16.95 26.20
N PRO A 761 18.22 -17.31 26.79
CA PRO A 761 17.20 -18.09 26.08
C PRO A 761 16.69 -17.33 24.85
N ARG A 762 16.27 -18.06 23.81
CA ARG A 762 15.64 -17.47 22.64
C ARG A 762 14.35 -16.78 23.06
N TYR A 763 14.15 -15.53 22.65
CA TYR A 763 12.88 -14.86 22.85
C TYR A 763 11.89 -15.29 21.77
N ASP A 764 10.87 -16.05 22.20
CA ASP A 764 9.78 -16.53 21.36
C ASP A 764 8.50 -15.76 21.73
N ILE A 765 7.95 -14.99 20.78
CA ILE A 765 6.77 -14.15 21.03
C ILE A 765 5.56 -15.03 21.37
N GLU A 766 5.40 -16.18 20.72
CA GLU A 766 4.29 -17.10 20.95
C GLU A 766 4.32 -17.60 22.41
N MET A 767 5.49 -18.06 22.87
CA MET A 767 5.67 -18.54 24.24
C MET A 767 5.55 -17.43 25.28
N GLU A 768 6.04 -16.22 24.98
CA GLU A 768 5.87 -15.07 25.89
C GLU A 768 4.39 -14.72 26.07
N VAL A 769 3.60 -14.74 24.99
CA VAL A 769 2.16 -14.47 25.06
C VAL A 769 1.43 -15.54 25.88
N LEU A 770 1.77 -16.81 25.74
CA LEU A 770 1.21 -17.88 26.58
C LEU A 770 1.65 -17.75 28.05
N SER A 771 2.90 -17.34 28.27
CA SER A 771 3.41 -17.01 29.61
C SER A 771 2.64 -15.83 30.24
N GLU A 772 2.22 -14.82 29.47
CA GLU A 772 1.36 -13.74 29.98
C GLU A 772 0.02 -14.25 30.49
N ILE A 773 -0.54 -15.30 29.86
CA ILE A 773 -1.81 -15.93 30.29
C ILE A 773 -1.61 -16.65 31.63
N LEU A 774 -0.57 -17.48 31.75
CA LEU A 774 -0.22 -18.16 33.01
C LEU A 774 0.01 -17.16 34.15
N ASN A 775 0.57 -15.99 33.83
CA ASN A 775 0.80 -14.91 34.79
C ASN A 775 -0.39 -13.96 35.00
N LYS A 776 -1.58 -14.29 34.46
CA LYS A 776 -2.81 -13.49 34.59
C LYS A 776 -2.66 -12.03 34.10
N LYS A 777 -1.78 -11.82 33.11
CA LYS A 777 -1.57 -10.52 32.42
C LYS A 777 -2.35 -10.43 31.10
N ARG A 778 -2.76 -11.57 30.56
CA ARG A 778 -3.58 -11.68 29.35
C ARG A 778 -4.71 -12.67 29.58
N PHE A 779 -5.90 -12.35 29.09
CA PHE A 779 -7.11 -13.11 29.36
C PHE A 779 -7.67 -13.77 28.11
N ILE A 780 -8.31 -14.93 28.27
CA ILE A 780 -8.84 -15.70 27.15
C ILE A 780 -10.31 -15.32 26.90
N THR A 781 -10.62 -15.06 25.62
CA THR A 781 -11.98 -15.15 25.07
C THR A 781 -12.03 -16.35 24.12
N CYS A 782 -12.96 -17.28 24.32
CA CYS A 782 -12.91 -18.60 23.69
C CYS A 782 -14.18 -18.91 22.88
N HIS A 783 -14.03 -19.03 21.56
CA HIS A 783 -15.10 -19.54 20.69
C HIS A 783 -15.49 -20.95 21.11
N SER A 784 -16.77 -21.14 21.43
CA SER A 784 -17.27 -22.42 21.95
C SER A 784 -18.73 -22.63 21.60
N TYR A 785 -19.13 -23.89 21.46
CA TYR A 785 -20.54 -24.26 21.28
C TYR A 785 -20.94 -25.37 22.25
N VAL A 786 -20.25 -26.51 22.21
CA VAL A 786 -20.68 -27.73 22.89
C VAL A 786 -20.25 -27.77 24.36
N GLN A 787 -21.18 -28.17 25.23
CA GLN A 787 -21.04 -28.33 26.68
C GLN A 787 -19.79 -29.13 27.12
N SER A 788 -19.41 -30.17 26.37
CA SER A 788 -18.30 -31.06 26.72
C SER A 788 -16.94 -30.37 26.57
N GLU A 789 -16.77 -29.56 25.53
CA GLU A 789 -15.53 -28.82 25.27
C GLU A 789 -15.42 -27.60 26.19
N ILE A 790 -16.53 -26.92 26.48
CA ILE A 790 -16.59 -25.84 27.49
C ILE A 790 -16.11 -26.38 28.85
N ASN A 791 -16.64 -27.53 29.28
CA ASN A 791 -16.24 -28.18 30.52
C ASN A 791 -14.79 -28.68 30.50
N MET A 792 -14.29 -29.14 29.36
CA MET A 792 -12.89 -29.54 29.20
C MET A 792 -11.96 -28.34 29.41
N LEU A 793 -12.21 -27.22 28.73
CA LEU A 793 -11.31 -26.07 28.81
C LEU A 793 -11.31 -25.43 30.20
N MET A 794 -12.46 -25.38 30.90
CA MET A 794 -12.51 -24.95 32.31
C MET A 794 -11.61 -25.82 33.21
N LYS A 795 -11.68 -27.16 33.07
CA LYS A 795 -10.82 -28.06 33.84
C LYS A 795 -9.34 -27.90 33.49
N LEU A 796 -9.01 -27.63 32.23
CA LEU A 796 -7.63 -27.36 31.81
C LEU A 796 -7.14 -26.04 32.43
N ALA A 797 -7.98 -25.01 32.46
CA ALA A 797 -7.68 -23.74 33.13
C ALA A 797 -7.41 -23.93 34.63
N ASP A 798 -8.23 -24.73 35.32
CA ASP A 798 -8.01 -25.09 36.73
C ASP A 798 -6.68 -25.84 36.94
N ARG A 799 -6.31 -26.76 36.02
CA ARG A 799 -5.04 -27.52 36.10
C ARG A 799 -3.81 -26.62 35.99
N TYR A 800 -3.85 -25.62 35.12
CA TYR A 800 -2.73 -24.73 34.83
C TYR A 800 -2.81 -23.37 35.55
N ASP A 801 -3.84 -23.15 36.38
CA ASP A 801 -4.09 -21.92 37.14
C ASP A 801 -4.13 -20.63 36.27
N PHE A 802 -4.76 -20.71 35.10
CA PHE A 802 -5.04 -19.53 34.27
C PHE A 802 -6.53 -19.18 34.24
N LYS A 803 -6.85 -17.95 33.84
CA LYS A 803 -8.22 -17.43 33.81
C LYS A 803 -8.79 -17.40 32.39
N ILE A 804 -9.91 -18.09 32.19
CA ILE A 804 -10.80 -17.87 31.04
C ILE A 804 -11.75 -16.74 31.42
N GLN A 805 -11.73 -15.63 30.68
CA GLN A 805 -12.62 -14.52 30.97
C GLN A 805 -14.01 -14.78 30.39
N THR A 806 -14.08 -15.28 29.15
CA THR A 806 -15.37 -15.45 28.45
C THR A 806 -15.33 -16.59 27.46
N PHE A 807 -16.45 -17.32 27.40
CA PHE A 807 -16.77 -18.20 26.28
C PHE A 807 -17.70 -17.45 25.32
N THR A 808 -17.30 -17.36 24.05
CA THR A 808 -18.05 -16.67 22.99
C THR A 808 -18.85 -17.63 22.14
N HIS A 809 -19.96 -17.12 21.61
CA HIS A 809 -21.10 -17.83 21.01
C HIS A 809 -21.83 -18.72 22.01
N ILE A 810 -21.12 -19.65 22.64
CA ILE A 810 -21.51 -20.47 23.79
C ILE A 810 -22.97 -20.96 23.75
N LEU A 811 -23.40 -21.48 22.60
CA LEU A 811 -24.83 -21.78 22.35
C LEU A 811 -25.39 -22.89 23.24
N GLU A 812 -24.56 -23.73 23.85
CA GLU A 812 -24.95 -24.68 24.90
C GLU A 812 -24.53 -24.25 26.32
N GLY A 813 -24.22 -22.97 26.53
CA GLY A 813 -23.82 -22.43 27.84
C GLY A 813 -24.86 -22.71 28.93
N TYR A 814 -26.15 -22.67 28.59
CA TYR A 814 -27.25 -23.03 29.49
C TYR A 814 -27.12 -24.42 30.12
N LYS A 815 -26.47 -25.37 29.45
CA LYS A 815 -26.27 -26.74 29.95
C LYS A 815 -25.15 -26.85 30.99
N VAL A 816 -24.30 -25.82 31.10
CA VAL A 816 -23.13 -25.78 31.99
C VAL A 816 -23.06 -24.50 32.84
N ALA A 817 -24.14 -23.73 32.88
CA ALA A 817 -24.20 -22.44 33.57
C ALA A 817 -23.87 -22.52 35.07
N ASP A 818 -24.25 -23.63 35.73
CA ASP A 818 -23.88 -23.95 37.11
C ASP A 818 -22.36 -24.03 37.30
N LYS A 819 -21.68 -24.72 36.38
CA LYS A 819 -20.22 -24.88 36.39
C LYS A 819 -19.53 -23.58 36.04
N MET A 820 -20.05 -22.85 35.06
CA MET A 820 -19.53 -21.52 34.70
C MET A 820 -19.58 -20.55 35.87
N LYS A 821 -20.70 -20.54 36.61
CA LYS A 821 -20.86 -19.71 37.80
C LYS A 821 -19.81 -20.06 38.87
N ASN A 822 -19.61 -21.35 39.14
CA ASN A 822 -18.63 -21.81 40.11
C ASN A 822 -17.18 -21.50 39.69
N HIS A 823 -16.86 -21.63 38.40
CA HIS A 823 -15.55 -21.30 37.85
C HIS A 823 -15.32 -19.79 37.73
N GLY A 824 -16.38 -18.98 37.63
CA GLY A 824 -16.32 -17.53 37.48
C GLY A 824 -16.06 -17.05 36.04
N VAL A 825 -16.31 -17.90 35.04
CA VAL A 825 -16.22 -17.53 33.61
C VAL A 825 -17.54 -16.92 33.12
N SER A 826 -17.45 -15.95 32.21
CA SER A 826 -18.61 -15.27 31.61
C SER A 826 -19.04 -15.93 30.29
N GLY A 827 -20.25 -15.62 29.83
CA GLY A 827 -20.77 -16.09 28.54
C GLY A 827 -21.19 -14.94 27.62
N SER A 828 -20.73 -14.95 26.38
CA SER A 828 -21.13 -13.98 25.35
C SER A 828 -21.75 -14.76 24.20
N THR A 829 -23.06 -14.57 23.94
CA THR A 829 -23.82 -15.49 23.08
C THR A 829 -24.59 -14.75 21.98
N PHE A 830 -25.06 -15.51 21.00
CA PHE A 830 -26.04 -15.00 20.03
C PHE A 830 -27.44 -15.06 20.64
N ALA A 831 -28.29 -14.09 20.27
CA ALA A 831 -29.68 -14.13 20.70
C ALA A 831 -30.48 -15.21 19.94
N ASP A 832 -30.30 -15.33 18.62
CA ASP A 832 -31.01 -16.31 17.80
C ASP A 832 -30.27 -16.91 16.58
N TRP A 833 -28.94 -16.83 16.50
CA TRP A 833 -28.16 -17.33 15.36
C TRP A 833 -27.62 -18.75 15.58
N TRP A 834 -28.20 -19.77 14.91
CA TRP A 834 -27.79 -21.19 15.02
C TRP A 834 -28.25 -22.06 13.82
N ALA A 835 -28.18 -23.40 13.97
CA ALA A 835 -28.58 -24.44 12.98
C ALA A 835 -27.79 -24.47 11.66
N TYR A 836 -26.61 -23.86 11.59
CA TYR A 836 -25.72 -23.91 10.41
C TYR A 836 -24.59 -24.95 10.51
N LYS A 837 -24.43 -25.61 11.68
CA LYS A 837 -23.47 -26.70 11.96
C LYS A 837 -24.09 -27.71 12.91
N PHE A 838 -23.51 -28.90 12.98
CA PHE A 838 -23.99 -29.95 13.89
C PHE A 838 -23.81 -29.56 15.37
N GLU A 839 -22.67 -28.94 15.71
CA GLU A 839 -22.38 -28.43 17.06
C GLU A 839 -23.32 -27.32 17.57
N VAL A 840 -24.20 -26.78 16.73
CA VAL A 840 -25.18 -25.74 17.10
C VAL A 840 -26.64 -26.19 16.99
N ASN A 841 -26.89 -27.50 16.93
CA ASN A 841 -28.24 -28.06 16.83
C ASN A 841 -29.11 -27.85 18.07
N ASP A 842 -28.50 -27.86 19.27
CA ASP A 842 -29.20 -27.72 20.55
C ASP A 842 -29.25 -26.27 21.05
N ALA A 843 -28.94 -25.31 20.18
CA ALA A 843 -29.02 -23.89 20.48
C ALA A 843 -30.48 -23.45 20.66
N ILE A 844 -30.72 -22.58 21.64
CA ILE A 844 -32.06 -22.09 21.98
C ILE A 844 -32.02 -20.58 22.30
N PRO A 845 -33.11 -19.82 22.02
CA PRO A 845 -33.14 -18.38 22.32
C PRO A 845 -33.13 -18.06 23.83
N TYR A 846 -33.37 -19.07 24.67
CA TYR A 846 -33.35 -18.95 26.12
C TYR A 846 -31.93 -19.01 26.71
N ASN A 847 -30.89 -19.27 25.90
CA ASN A 847 -29.53 -19.53 26.40
C ASN A 847 -29.02 -18.40 27.31
N ALA A 848 -29.10 -17.15 26.83
CA ALA A 848 -28.68 -15.98 27.60
C ALA A 848 -29.43 -15.85 28.93
N ALA A 849 -30.74 -16.03 28.90
CA ALA A 849 -31.58 -15.88 30.09
C ALA A 849 -31.35 -16.99 31.13
N LEU A 850 -31.17 -18.24 30.67
CA LEU A 850 -30.87 -19.36 31.56
C LEU A 850 -29.50 -19.20 32.22
N MET A 851 -28.47 -18.80 31.47
CA MET A 851 -27.16 -18.48 32.05
C MET A 851 -27.25 -17.34 33.07
N HIS A 852 -27.94 -16.25 32.73
CA HIS A 852 -28.15 -15.10 33.62
C HIS A 852 -28.88 -15.51 34.91
N SER A 853 -29.89 -16.37 34.83
CA SER A 853 -30.65 -16.86 35.99
C SER A 853 -29.78 -17.66 36.98
N GLN A 854 -28.69 -18.28 36.51
CA GLN A 854 -27.70 -18.98 37.33
C GLN A 854 -26.61 -18.02 37.88
N GLY A 855 -26.73 -16.72 37.60
CA GLY A 855 -25.80 -15.69 38.05
C GLY A 855 -24.51 -15.62 37.23
N VAL A 856 -24.48 -16.20 36.02
CA VAL A 856 -23.38 -16.01 35.06
C VAL A 856 -23.45 -14.59 34.50
N GLN A 857 -22.29 -13.95 34.31
CA GLN A 857 -22.22 -12.67 33.62
C GLN A 857 -22.42 -12.91 32.12
N VAL A 858 -23.52 -12.40 31.55
CA VAL A 858 -23.93 -12.69 30.16
C VAL A 858 -23.90 -11.44 29.28
N SER A 859 -23.38 -11.54 28.07
CA SER A 859 -23.53 -10.54 27.01
C SER A 859 -24.10 -11.13 25.72
N ILE A 860 -24.60 -10.26 24.84
CA ILE A 860 -24.97 -10.60 23.46
C ILE A 860 -23.92 -10.00 22.51
N ASN A 861 -23.41 -10.80 21.56
CA ASN A 861 -22.41 -10.38 20.59
C ASN A 861 -22.90 -10.54 19.14
N SER A 862 -22.16 -9.96 18.21
CA SER A 862 -22.58 -9.91 16.81
C SER A 862 -21.93 -10.95 15.91
N ASP A 863 -20.59 -11.11 16.00
CA ASP A 863 -19.76 -11.86 15.04
C ASP A 863 -19.93 -11.43 13.56
N ASP A 864 -20.65 -10.33 13.30
CA ASP A 864 -21.08 -9.90 11.97
C ASP A 864 -21.23 -8.37 11.86
N ALA A 865 -20.85 -7.84 10.69
CA ALA A 865 -20.84 -6.40 10.44
C ALA A 865 -22.25 -5.77 10.36
N GLU A 866 -23.27 -6.55 9.99
CA GLU A 866 -24.66 -6.09 9.90
C GLU A 866 -25.43 -6.32 11.21
N MET A 867 -25.19 -7.43 11.90
CA MET A 867 -25.76 -7.69 13.23
C MET A 867 -25.21 -6.73 14.28
N SER A 868 -23.93 -6.36 14.21
CA SER A 868 -23.29 -5.43 15.16
C SER A 868 -24.04 -4.11 15.29
N ARG A 869 -24.47 -3.51 14.17
CA ARG A 869 -25.30 -2.29 14.18
C ARG A 869 -26.76 -2.49 14.65
N ARG A 870 -27.15 -3.71 15.02
CA ARG A 870 -28.49 -4.08 15.49
C ARG A 870 -28.48 -4.79 16.85
N LEU A 871 -27.37 -4.73 17.59
CA LEU A 871 -27.24 -5.36 18.91
C LEU A 871 -28.33 -4.92 19.91
N ASN A 872 -28.91 -3.71 19.74
CA ASN A 872 -30.08 -3.30 20.50
C ASN A 872 -31.31 -4.19 20.28
N GLN A 873 -31.52 -4.63 19.03
CA GLN A 873 -32.60 -5.56 18.67
C GLN A 873 -32.26 -6.98 19.15
N GLU A 874 -30.99 -7.39 19.07
CA GLU A 874 -30.54 -8.69 19.59
C GLU A 874 -30.75 -8.78 21.11
N ALA A 875 -30.44 -7.72 21.87
CA ALA A 875 -30.76 -7.62 23.29
C ALA A 875 -32.28 -7.75 23.54
N ALA A 876 -33.12 -7.07 22.75
CA ALA A 876 -34.58 -7.08 22.91
C ALA A 876 -35.19 -8.49 22.80
N LYS A 877 -34.60 -9.38 22.02
CA LYS A 877 -35.06 -10.79 21.91
C LYS A 877 -35.02 -11.52 23.25
N THR A 878 -34.10 -11.16 24.16
CA THR A 878 -34.02 -11.78 25.49
C THR A 878 -35.19 -11.40 26.40
N VAL A 879 -35.81 -10.23 26.18
CA VAL A 879 -37.08 -9.86 26.82
C VAL A 879 -38.20 -10.78 26.32
N LYS A 880 -38.24 -11.02 25.00
CA LYS A 880 -39.28 -11.83 24.36
C LYS A 880 -39.23 -13.31 24.77
N TYR A 881 -38.04 -13.91 24.72
CA TYR A 881 -37.88 -15.35 24.97
C TYR A 881 -37.61 -15.65 26.45
N GLY A 882 -36.75 -14.87 27.10
CA GLY A 882 -36.24 -15.19 28.44
C GLY A 882 -36.94 -14.51 29.62
N ALA A 883 -37.94 -13.67 29.37
CA ALA A 883 -38.56 -12.79 30.38
C ALA A 883 -37.54 -11.92 31.15
N ILE A 884 -36.42 -11.58 30.49
CA ILE A 884 -35.42 -10.66 31.02
C ILE A 884 -36.03 -9.25 31.06
N THR A 885 -35.75 -8.50 32.12
CA THR A 885 -36.24 -7.11 32.21
C THR A 885 -35.57 -6.25 31.14
N GLU A 886 -36.23 -5.17 30.70
CA GLU A 886 -35.64 -4.30 29.67
C GLU A 886 -34.28 -3.75 30.09
N GLU A 887 -34.10 -3.39 31.36
CA GLU A 887 -32.83 -2.88 31.89
C GLU A 887 -31.72 -3.94 31.84
N GLU A 888 -32.01 -5.17 32.24
CA GLU A 888 -31.05 -6.28 32.15
C GLU A 888 -30.72 -6.64 30.70
N ALA A 889 -31.71 -6.64 29.82
CA ALA A 889 -31.51 -6.88 28.40
C ALA A 889 -30.60 -5.82 27.80
N TRP A 890 -30.80 -4.55 28.13
CA TRP A 890 -29.91 -3.47 27.69
C TRP A 890 -28.48 -3.64 28.25
N ASN A 891 -28.36 -4.09 29.51
CA ASN A 891 -27.06 -4.38 30.11
C ASN A 891 -26.31 -5.49 29.39
N PHE A 892 -26.98 -6.44 28.70
CA PHE A 892 -26.32 -7.48 27.92
C PHE A 892 -25.48 -6.96 26.75
N VAL A 893 -25.71 -5.71 26.31
CA VAL A 893 -24.95 -5.07 25.22
C VAL A 893 -24.21 -3.81 25.67
N THR A 894 -24.24 -3.48 26.97
CA THR A 894 -23.57 -2.30 27.53
C THR A 894 -22.74 -2.65 28.77
N LEU A 895 -23.34 -2.70 29.96
CA LEU A 895 -22.60 -2.91 31.22
C LEU A 895 -21.92 -4.27 31.29
N ASN A 896 -22.60 -5.33 30.83
CA ASN A 896 -22.10 -6.70 30.92
C ASN A 896 -20.88 -6.94 30.04
N PRO A 897 -20.87 -6.58 28.74
CA PRO A 897 -19.65 -6.65 27.94
C PRO A 897 -18.54 -5.74 28.50
N ALA A 898 -18.86 -4.58 29.10
CA ALA A 898 -17.85 -3.77 29.78
C ALA A 898 -17.18 -4.50 30.96
N LYS A 899 -17.96 -5.21 31.79
CA LYS A 899 -17.43 -6.02 32.90
C LYS A 899 -16.63 -7.22 32.41
N ILE A 900 -17.11 -7.89 31.36
CA ILE A 900 -16.42 -8.99 30.69
C ILE A 900 -15.04 -8.54 30.19
N LEU A 901 -15.00 -7.40 29.51
CA LEU A 901 -13.79 -6.80 28.97
C LEU A 901 -12.98 -6.02 30.02
N GLN A 902 -13.44 -5.98 31.27
CA GLN A 902 -12.78 -5.32 32.41
C GLN A 902 -12.53 -3.81 32.16
N VAL A 903 -13.45 -3.16 31.43
CA VAL A 903 -13.46 -1.73 31.10
C VAL A 903 -14.67 -1.00 31.71
N ASP A 904 -15.42 -1.65 32.59
CA ASP A 904 -16.62 -1.10 33.24
C ASP A 904 -16.33 0.09 34.16
N SER A 905 -15.08 0.26 34.60
CA SER A 905 -14.63 1.48 35.29
C SER A 905 -14.68 2.73 34.40
N LYS A 906 -14.64 2.54 33.08
CA LYS A 906 -14.60 3.62 32.08
C LYS A 906 -15.89 3.78 31.31
N ILE A 907 -16.53 2.67 30.91
CA ILE A 907 -17.68 2.68 29.98
C ILE A 907 -18.76 1.68 30.42
N GLY A 908 -19.81 1.54 29.60
CA GLY A 908 -20.88 0.56 29.78
C GLY A 908 -22.02 1.00 30.71
N SER A 909 -21.95 2.19 31.31
CA SER A 909 -23.06 2.76 32.10
C SER A 909 -23.00 4.30 32.09
N ILE A 910 -24.13 4.95 32.38
CA ILE A 910 -24.19 6.42 32.55
C ILE A 910 -23.96 6.73 34.03
N LYS A 911 -22.72 7.08 34.37
CA LYS A 911 -22.29 7.41 35.73
C LYS A 911 -21.26 8.54 35.72
N VAL A 912 -21.36 9.44 36.69
CA VAL A 912 -20.38 10.52 36.87
C VAL A 912 -18.96 9.95 36.96
N GLY A 913 -18.04 10.52 36.19
CA GLY A 913 -16.63 10.12 36.11
C GLY A 913 -16.30 9.13 34.98
N LYS A 914 -17.30 8.43 34.43
CA LYS A 914 -17.11 7.55 33.27
C LYS A 914 -16.92 8.34 31.97
N ASP A 915 -16.32 7.71 30.99
CA ASP A 915 -16.18 8.23 29.63
C ASP A 915 -17.57 8.55 29.06
N ALA A 916 -17.68 9.65 28.35
CA ALA A 916 -18.92 10.07 27.70
C ALA A 916 -19.16 9.30 26.39
N ASP A 917 -19.29 7.99 26.53
CA ASP A 917 -19.66 7.04 25.47
C ASP A 917 -21.17 6.77 25.59
N VAL A 918 -21.97 7.63 24.98
CA VAL A 918 -23.43 7.68 25.17
C VAL A 918 -24.18 7.78 23.84
N VAL A 919 -25.41 7.28 23.82
CA VAL A 919 -26.28 7.29 22.63
C VAL A 919 -27.63 7.89 23.00
N LEU A 920 -28.07 8.85 22.20
CA LEU A 920 -29.42 9.39 22.25
C LEU A 920 -30.28 8.67 21.22
N TRP A 921 -31.38 8.07 21.66
CA TRP A 921 -32.32 7.29 20.86
C TRP A 921 -33.65 8.02 20.69
N SER A 922 -34.24 7.90 19.51
CA SER A 922 -35.54 8.49 19.20
C SER A 922 -36.72 7.88 19.97
N ASP A 923 -36.56 6.67 20.50
CA ASP A 923 -37.56 5.88 21.21
C ASP A 923 -36.84 4.90 22.18
N ASN A 924 -37.58 4.03 22.88
CA ASN A 924 -37.00 2.96 23.71
C ASN A 924 -35.97 2.17 22.89
N PRO A 925 -34.70 2.07 23.33
CA PRO A 925 -33.62 1.49 22.53
C PRO A 925 -33.85 0.03 22.12
N LEU A 926 -34.68 -0.73 22.84
CA LEU A 926 -35.03 -2.12 22.51
C LEU A 926 -36.15 -2.24 21.45
N SER A 927 -36.74 -1.13 21.01
CA SER A 927 -37.74 -1.10 19.96
C SER A 927 -37.12 -1.26 18.56
N ILE A 928 -37.79 -2.00 17.68
CA ILE A 928 -37.41 -2.09 16.25
C ILE A 928 -37.56 -0.74 15.51
N TYR A 929 -38.30 0.22 16.08
CA TYR A 929 -38.50 1.56 15.53
C TYR A 929 -37.46 2.57 16.04
N ALA A 930 -36.69 2.21 17.07
CA ALA A 930 -35.68 3.11 17.64
C ALA A 930 -34.55 3.36 16.64
N LYS A 931 -34.16 4.62 16.54
CA LYS A 931 -33.00 5.07 15.77
C LYS A 931 -32.05 5.77 16.73
N ALA A 932 -30.76 5.48 16.61
CA ALA A 932 -29.75 6.33 17.22
C ALA A 932 -29.85 7.69 16.53
N GLU A 933 -30.11 8.75 17.29
CA GLU A 933 -30.07 10.11 16.77
C GLU A 933 -28.66 10.66 16.85
N LYS A 934 -27.96 10.38 17.95
CA LYS A 934 -26.59 10.84 18.19
C LYS A 934 -25.79 9.77 18.91
N THR A 935 -24.62 9.45 18.39
CA THR A 935 -23.66 8.52 19.01
C THR A 935 -22.41 9.29 19.38
N VAL A 936 -22.10 9.30 20.67
CA VAL A 936 -21.04 10.09 21.28
C VAL A 936 -19.98 9.14 21.85
N ILE A 937 -18.71 9.43 21.62
CA ILE A 937 -17.57 8.71 22.17
C ILE A 937 -16.59 9.73 22.72
N ASP A 938 -16.16 9.58 23.97
CA ASP A 938 -15.29 10.54 24.67
C ASP A 938 -15.80 12.00 24.54
N GLY A 939 -17.12 12.21 24.53
CA GLY A 939 -17.72 13.55 24.36
C GLY A 939 -17.62 14.14 22.94
N ILE A 940 -17.24 13.35 21.94
CA ILE A 940 -17.22 13.70 20.52
C ILE A 940 -18.43 13.07 19.83
N ILE A 941 -19.21 13.87 19.08
CA ILE A 941 -20.33 13.35 18.28
C ILE A 941 -19.77 12.73 16.98
N PHE A 942 -19.81 11.40 16.88
CA PHE A 942 -19.32 10.67 15.71
C PHE A 942 -20.42 10.32 14.71
N TYR A 943 -21.67 10.24 15.17
CA TYR A 943 -22.85 10.09 14.31
C TYR A 943 -23.95 11.04 14.77
N ASP A 944 -24.62 11.67 13.80
CA ASP A 944 -25.71 12.62 14.02
C ASP A 944 -26.72 12.48 12.86
N LEU A 945 -27.89 11.91 13.16
CA LEU A 945 -28.94 11.60 12.17
C LEU A 945 -29.39 12.85 11.41
N GLU A 946 -29.41 14.02 12.05
CA GLU A 946 -29.77 15.29 11.40
C GLU A 946 -28.73 15.70 10.34
N LYS A 947 -27.44 15.42 10.60
CA LYS A 947 -26.36 15.72 9.67
C LYS A 947 -26.23 14.70 8.54
N GLU A 948 -26.78 13.50 8.70
CA GLU A 948 -26.73 12.46 7.68
C GLU A 948 -27.39 12.90 6.37
N SER A 949 -28.55 13.58 6.44
CA SER A 949 -29.21 14.11 5.23
C SER A 949 -28.34 15.14 4.49
N ILE A 950 -27.66 16.01 5.24
CA ILE A 950 -26.72 16.99 4.69
C ILE A 950 -25.51 16.28 4.06
N ALA A 951 -25.00 15.23 4.70
CA ALA A 951 -23.90 14.42 4.18
C ALA A 951 -24.29 13.74 2.86
N LEU A 952 -25.49 13.14 2.78
CA LEU A 952 -26.01 12.51 1.57
C LEU A 952 -26.15 13.52 0.41
N GLU A 953 -26.67 14.71 0.67
CA GLU A 953 -26.76 15.76 -0.34
C GLU A 953 -25.37 16.23 -0.81
N THR A 954 -24.42 16.36 0.11
CA THR A 954 -23.04 16.74 -0.19
C THR A 954 -22.37 15.70 -1.07
N ILE A 955 -22.48 14.42 -0.70
CA ILE A 955 -21.97 13.28 -1.48
C ILE A 955 -22.59 13.27 -2.87
N LYS A 956 -23.90 13.51 -2.99
CA LYS A 956 -24.60 13.58 -4.29
C LYS A 956 -24.04 14.70 -5.17
N LYS A 957 -23.83 15.90 -4.62
CA LYS A 957 -23.26 17.05 -5.34
C LYS A 957 -21.81 16.81 -5.75
N GLU A 958 -20.99 16.33 -4.83
CA GLU A 958 -19.58 16.00 -5.08
C GLU A 958 -19.46 14.94 -6.17
N ARG A 959 -20.25 13.87 -6.08
CA ARG A 959 -20.31 12.83 -7.10
C ARG A 959 -20.70 13.36 -8.48
N ALA A 960 -21.72 14.21 -8.55
CA ALA A 960 -22.15 14.80 -9.81
C ALA A 960 -21.04 15.67 -10.45
N SER A 961 -20.33 16.44 -9.61
CA SER A 961 -19.19 17.26 -10.05
C SER A 961 -18.04 16.41 -10.58
N LEU A 962 -17.64 15.37 -9.84
CA LEU A 962 -16.60 14.41 -10.25
C LEU A 962 -16.98 13.68 -11.55
N ILE A 963 -18.25 13.30 -11.73
CA ILE A 963 -18.72 12.70 -12.99
C ILE A 963 -18.51 13.66 -14.17
N ASN A 964 -18.82 14.95 -14.01
CA ASN A 964 -18.60 15.93 -15.08
C ASN A 964 -17.11 16.07 -15.43
N GLU A 965 -16.21 16.11 -14.44
CA GLU A 965 -14.76 16.13 -14.67
C GLU A 965 -14.26 14.87 -15.36
N LEU A 966 -14.79 13.70 -15.00
CA LEU A 966 -14.45 12.43 -15.66
C LEU A 966 -14.94 12.39 -17.13
N LEU A 967 -16.13 12.92 -17.41
CA LEU A 967 -16.65 13.05 -18.78
C LEU A 967 -15.81 14.05 -19.60
N GLU A 968 -15.42 15.18 -19.01
CA GLU A 968 -14.53 16.15 -19.66
C GLU A 968 -13.15 15.53 -19.97
N ALA A 969 -12.57 14.80 -19.01
CA ALA A 969 -11.33 14.06 -19.20
C ALA A 969 -11.43 13.10 -20.39
N LYS A 970 -12.51 12.31 -20.48
CA LYS A 970 -12.77 11.43 -21.63
C LYS A 970 -12.89 12.21 -22.95
N ASN A 971 -13.66 13.30 -22.96
CA ASN A 971 -13.90 14.12 -24.15
C ASN A 971 -12.63 14.84 -24.64
N SER A 972 -11.67 15.11 -23.74
CA SER A 972 -10.35 15.63 -24.09
C SER A 972 -9.41 14.59 -24.72
N GLY A 973 -9.86 13.33 -24.85
CA GLY A 973 -9.10 12.23 -25.45
C GLY A 973 -8.19 11.47 -24.48
N LEU A 974 -8.33 11.69 -23.17
CA LEU A 974 -7.58 10.92 -22.17
C LEU A 974 -8.01 9.45 -22.18
N LYS A 975 -7.04 8.55 -22.00
CA LYS A 975 -7.27 7.11 -21.85
C LYS A 975 -8.08 6.85 -20.57
N THR A 976 -9.18 6.13 -20.69
CA THR A 976 -10.08 5.80 -19.57
C THR A 976 -9.96 4.34 -19.12
N GLN A 977 -10.47 4.05 -17.93
CA GLN A 977 -10.67 2.70 -17.39
C GLN A 977 -12.16 2.41 -17.15
N LEU A 978 -12.53 1.13 -17.10
CA LEU A 978 -13.91 0.72 -16.87
C LEU A 978 -14.35 0.95 -15.40
N PRO A 979 -15.56 1.45 -15.17
CA PRO A 979 -16.21 1.38 -13.86
C PRO A 979 -16.29 -0.07 -13.35
N THR A 980 -15.77 -0.32 -12.16
CA THR A 980 -15.88 -1.62 -11.51
C THR A 980 -16.36 -1.46 -10.08
N LYS A 981 -17.23 -2.38 -9.63
CA LYS A 981 -17.66 -2.43 -8.24
C LYS A 981 -16.51 -2.99 -7.42
N LYS A 982 -16.01 -2.20 -6.48
CA LYS A 982 -15.04 -2.69 -5.50
C LYS A 982 -15.76 -3.68 -4.58
N SER A 983 -15.37 -4.96 -4.63
CA SER A 983 -15.81 -5.94 -3.64
C SER A 983 -14.97 -5.72 -2.38
N THR A 984 -15.63 -5.40 -1.27
CA THR A 984 -15.05 -5.51 0.07
C THR A 984 -15.66 -6.76 0.68
N GLY A 985 -14.92 -7.86 0.72
CA GLY A 985 -15.39 -9.06 1.41
C GLY A 985 -15.51 -8.79 2.92
N HIS A 986 -16.44 -9.48 3.57
CA HIS A 986 -16.61 -9.43 5.02
C HIS A 986 -15.85 -10.56 5.68
N TYR A 987 -15.04 -10.24 6.69
CA TYR A 987 -14.35 -11.28 7.45
C TYR A 987 -15.33 -11.95 8.42
N HIS A 988 -15.32 -13.28 8.42
CA HIS A 988 -16.06 -14.12 9.34
C HIS A 988 -15.09 -14.96 10.18
N CYS A 989 -15.60 -15.57 11.25
CA CYS A 989 -14.80 -16.41 12.16
C CYS A 989 -13.94 -17.45 11.43
N ASP A 990 -14.37 -18.00 10.30
CA ASP A 990 -13.67 -19.06 9.56
C ASP A 990 -12.87 -18.57 8.34
N THR A 991 -12.78 -17.25 8.08
CA THR A 991 -12.01 -16.72 6.95
C THR A 991 -10.49 -16.82 7.17
N LEU A 992 -9.75 -17.42 6.24
CA LEU A 992 -8.32 -17.76 6.41
C LEU A 992 -7.34 -16.87 5.62
N ASP A 993 -7.81 -16.23 4.56
CA ASP A 993 -6.95 -15.54 3.59
C ASP A 993 -6.96 -14.01 3.77
N ASP A 994 -5.86 -13.38 3.34
CA ASP A 994 -5.69 -11.93 3.25
C ASP A 994 -6.81 -11.24 2.44
N PHE A 995 -7.40 -11.94 1.47
CA PHE A 995 -8.45 -11.43 0.60
C PHE A 995 -9.75 -12.18 0.86
N CYS A 996 -10.74 -11.50 1.42
CA CYS A 996 -12.09 -12.05 1.46
C CYS A 996 -12.71 -11.94 0.06
N THR A 997 -12.83 -13.08 -0.63
CA THR A 997 -13.58 -13.21 -1.89
C THR A 997 -15.05 -13.56 -1.67
N ASP A 998 -15.41 -13.95 -0.45
CA ASP A 998 -16.75 -14.41 -0.14
C ASP A 998 -17.70 -13.24 0.12
N SER A 999 -18.55 -12.97 -0.87
CA SER A 999 -19.88 -12.45 -0.58
C SER A 999 -20.77 -13.64 -0.23
N HIS A 1000 -20.68 -14.15 0.99
CA HIS A 1000 -21.71 -15.07 1.49
C HIS A 1000 -22.99 -14.27 1.76
N TYR A 1001 -23.69 -13.91 0.70
CA TYR A 1001 -25.15 -14.02 0.72
C TYR A 1001 -25.44 -15.53 0.82
N LYS A 1002 -25.22 -16.13 2.00
CA LYS A 1002 -25.99 -17.30 2.36
C LYS A 1002 -27.41 -16.78 2.42
N ILE A 1003 -28.14 -17.11 1.36
CA ILE A 1003 -29.55 -16.83 1.16
C ILE A 1003 -30.25 -17.05 2.50
N ASN A 1004 -30.75 -15.96 3.09
CA ASN A 1004 -31.84 -16.04 4.07
C ASN A 1004 -33.09 -16.53 3.34
#